data_AF-A0A7G3ZES2-F1
#
_entry.id   AF-A0A7G3ZES2-F1
#
_cell.length_a   1.000
_cell.length_b   1.000
_cell.length_c   1.000
_cell.angle_alpha   90.00
_cell.angle_beta   90.00
_cell.angle_gamma   90.00
#
_symmetry.space_group_name_H-M   'P 1'
#
loop_
_entity.id
_entity.type
_entity.pdbx_description
1 polymer ?
#
loop_
_entity_poly.entity_id
_entity_poly.type
_entity_poly.pdbx_seq_one_letter_code
_entity_poly.pdbx_strand_id
1 'polypeptide(L)'
;MKRSAADSDLEPFEPNETPEWQQFLEEETLNQWSKMNHGALSTAVLQAEPFAQELLRRWDYQYVTCWLYKVTDSFVTMNYVEGFKPLWRNIKFDEFLLLQELRLIARVGEIRQSDNMPLYGSIRLQMLKLLTNYKANRLADWDNVINHHLNRDVEFGRLSLVDQFETLYRVVKLIEAKSGAFRNYLSNNLELFHFAEYPCDSERSLLVLPNVGVIIEKKLTRPARGSLVVPVKLKNCSVRYWDESTRVLELVHLDYSNEIQNYLNTFQIEYTVLATTWDAFLKQFSKDPSLIDFADWIPVYVEHQLYVNRILSHKEKEKSMAELLVRRKRSSRLVAREEETRRKDVENRWYEKLDEREFYLKTRSKLVAKQTKRIKDVLWRQLWQNFELDLKDQKLQNGHPDQLLADTEGQGDALTELEIRVIESGPRFSPRILSIPPVRAETEPATELPLELTIDQDELDELNSLGISTNGESADDKSWVFQCPGEPLLGALRISSLEEEEAASQANHNLFATPIVCCDACLTWQHWDCVQNSDSVLHTTARNYATVQLGNYASSRRASRKHQPEEQEYRRPIDKRVPLTESTPFICGYCASDLETKLRLQFAPELRAIKQSARQQAEERNRLKQLRDEKKRQQALQDQLSAINPDPVQKTNEPFGFT
;
A
#
# COMPACT_ATOMS: atom_id res chain seq x y z
N MET A 1 -71.80 -12.02 -29.27
CA MET A 1 -71.88 -13.30 -30.00
C MET A 1 -71.25 -14.38 -29.13
N LYS A 2 -71.95 -15.51 -28.96
CA LYS A 2 -71.62 -16.64 -28.08
C LYS A 2 -70.47 -17.51 -28.61
N ARG A 3 -69.72 -18.13 -27.69
CA ARG A 3 -69.22 -19.54 -27.59
C ARG A 3 -68.10 -19.55 -26.53
N SER A 4 -67.86 -20.54 -25.68
CA SER A 4 -68.52 -21.77 -25.21
C SER A 4 -67.55 -22.33 -24.15
N ALA A 5 -68.07 -22.97 -23.12
CA ALA A 5 -67.36 -23.49 -21.95
C ALA A 5 -66.27 -24.54 -22.22
N ALA A 6 -65.33 -24.63 -21.29
CA ALA A 6 -64.76 -25.88 -20.82
C ALA A 6 -64.43 -25.71 -19.33
N ASP A 7 -65.35 -26.21 -18.48
CA ASP A 7 -65.05 -26.57 -17.10
C ASP A 7 -63.90 -27.59 -17.09
N SER A 8 -62.84 -27.28 -16.34
CA SER A 8 -61.94 -28.28 -15.80
C SER A 8 -61.82 -28.00 -14.31
N ASP A 9 -62.23 -28.99 -13.53
CA ASP A 9 -62.29 -29.02 -12.08
C ASP A 9 -61.14 -28.25 -11.42
N LEU A 10 -61.43 -27.04 -10.95
CA LEU A 10 -60.63 -26.37 -9.92
C LEU A 10 -61.33 -26.66 -8.61
N GLU A 11 -60.76 -27.59 -7.84
CA GLU A 11 -61.06 -27.71 -6.42
C GLU A 11 -60.94 -26.33 -5.76
N PRO A 12 -61.89 -25.94 -4.89
CA PRO A 12 -61.84 -24.65 -4.22
C PRO A 12 -60.62 -24.64 -3.29
N PHE A 13 -59.69 -23.75 -3.59
CA PHE A 13 -58.53 -23.41 -2.75
C PHE A 13 -59.04 -22.99 -1.36
N GLU A 14 -58.83 -23.82 -0.35
CA GLU A 14 -59.06 -23.44 1.05
C GLU A 14 -58.05 -22.35 1.45
N PRO A 15 -58.49 -21.26 2.11
CA PRO A 15 -57.61 -20.20 2.57
C PRO A 15 -57.07 -20.47 3.98
N ASN A 16 -55.79 -20.14 4.18
CA ASN A 16 -55.08 -19.94 5.46
C ASN A 16 -54.53 -21.17 6.22
N GLU A 17 -53.61 -21.89 5.60
CA GLU A 17 -52.45 -22.41 6.36
C GLU A 17 -51.23 -21.55 6.03
N THR A 18 -50.66 -20.89 7.03
CA THR A 18 -49.35 -20.25 6.89
C THR A 18 -48.33 -21.33 6.53
N PRO A 19 -47.62 -21.22 5.39
CA PRO A 19 -46.65 -22.23 4.98
C PRO A 19 -45.64 -22.53 6.10
N GLU A 20 -45.43 -23.81 6.43
CA GLU A 20 -44.62 -24.24 7.58
C GLU A 20 -43.20 -23.63 7.58
N TRP A 21 -42.60 -23.39 6.41
CA TRP A 21 -41.28 -22.78 6.30
C TRP A 21 -41.22 -21.33 6.81
N GLN A 22 -42.35 -20.63 6.90
CA GLN A 22 -42.39 -19.24 7.38
C GLN A 22 -42.00 -19.13 8.86
N GLN A 23 -42.15 -20.21 9.63
CA GLN A 23 -41.77 -20.22 11.05
C GLN A 23 -40.26 -20.03 11.27
N PHE A 24 -39.44 -20.25 10.25
CA PHE A 24 -37.99 -20.10 10.33
C PHE A 24 -37.52 -18.66 10.07
N LEU A 25 -38.43 -17.73 9.78
CA LEU A 25 -38.10 -16.35 9.40
C LEU A 25 -38.65 -15.33 10.40
N GLU A 26 -37.90 -14.25 10.57
CA GLU A 26 -38.36 -13.10 11.34
C GLU A 26 -39.50 -12.37 10.61
N GLU A 27 -40.38 -11.74 11.40
CA GLU A 27 -41.55 -11.01 10.88
C GLU A 27 -41.16 -9.88 9.91
N GLU A 28 -40.02 -9.21 10.16
CA GLU A 28 -39.51 -8.17 9.26
C GLU A 28 -39.14 -8.75 7.89
N THR A 29 -38.39 -9.86 7.87
CA THR A 29 -37.96 -10.54 6.64
C THR A 29 -39.15 -11.06 5.86
N LEU A 30 -40.16 -11.63 6.53
CA LEU A 30 -41.43 -12.06 5.93
C LEU A 30 -42.18 -10.89 5.28
N ASN A 31 -42.24 -9.74 5.95
CA ASN A 31 -42.88 -8.53 5.43
C ASN A 31 -42.16 -7.95 4.20
N GLN A 32 -40.83 -8.05 4.16
CA GLN A 32 -40.06 -7.63 2.99
C GLN A 32 -40.22 -8.62 1.83
N TRP A 33 -40.23 -9.91 2.14
CA TRP A 33 -40.45 -10.99 1.17
C TRP A 33 -41.81 -10.89 0.50
N SER A 34 -42.89 -10.71 1.28
CA SER A 34 -44.25 -10.59 0.77
C SER A 34 -44.41 -9.38 -0.17
N LYS A 35 -43.84 -8.22 0.21
CA LYS A 35 -43.82 -7.01 -0.63
C LYS A 35 -43.11 -7.23 -1.97
N MET A 36 -42.03 -8.01 -1.98
CA MET A 36 -41.29 -8.32 -3.21
C MET A 36 -42.01 -9.36 -4.08
N ASN A 37 -42.63 -10.37 -3.48
CA ASN A 37 -43.25 -11.49 -4.20
C ASN A 37 -44.54 -11.10 -4.96
N HIS A 38 -45.15 -9.94 -4.65
CA HIS A 38 -46.26 -9.39 -5.43
C HIS A 38 -45.84 -8.83 -6.81
N GLY A 39 -44.52 -8.68 -7.06
CA GLY A 39 -43.95 -8.55 -8.40
C GLY A 39 -43.13 -9.80 -8.72
N ALA A 40 -43.11 -10.25 -9.98
CA ALA A 40 -42.23 -11.35 -10.36
C ALA A 40 -40.78 -10.95 -10.03
N LEU A 41 -40.11 -11.71 -9.16
CA LEU A 41 -38.72 -11.45 -8.76
C LEU A 41 -37.84 -11.43 -10.02
N SER A 42 -36.99 -10.41 -10.15
CA SER A 42 -36.07 -10.29 -11.30
C SER A 42 -35.14 -11.51 -11.41
N THR A 43 -34.83 -12.13 -10.28
CA THR A 43 -34.09 -13.39 -10.17
C THR A 43 -34.84 -14.57 -10.81
N ALA A 44 -36.13 -14.72 -10.53
CA ALA A 44 -36.96 -15.79 -11.09
C ALA A 44 -37.11 -15.65 -12.62
N VAL A 45 -37.28 -14.42 -13.12
CA VAL A 45 -37.34 -14.16 -14.57
C VAL A 45 -36.03 -14.54 -15.26
N LEU A 46 -34.89 -14.24 -14.65
CA LEU A 46 -33.57 -14.56 -15.19
C LEU A 46 -33.31 -16.08 -15.20
N GLN A 47 -33.70 -16.79 -14.14
CA GLN A 47 -33.58 -18.25 -14.04
C GLN A 47 -34.49 -18.98 -15.02
N ALA A 48 -35.61 -18.37 -15.42
CA ALA A 48 -36.53 -18.95 -16.39
C ALA A 48 -36.01 -18.88 -17.84
N GLU A 49 -34.95 -18.11 -18.14
CA GLU A 49 -34.40 -18.04 -19.49
C GLU A 49 -33.75 -19.38 -19.92
N PRO A 50 -33.90 -19.82 -21.19
CA PRO A 50 -33.41 -21.12 -21.63
C PRO A 50 -31.91 -21.37 -21.37
N PHE A 51 -31.06 -20.36 -21.60
CA PHE A 51 -29.62 -20.47 -21.36
C PHE A 51 -29.31 -20.69 -19.87
N ALA A 52 -30.05 -20.02 -18.98
CA ALA A 52 -29.87 -20.12 -17.54
C ALA A 52 -30.35 -21.48 -17.03
N GLN A 53 -31.51 -21.96 -17.51
CA GLN A 53 -32.01 -23.30 -17.16
C GLN A 53 -31.03 -24.41 -17.54
N GLU A 54 -30.38 -24.30 -18.70
CA GLU A 54 -29.40 -25.28 -19.13
C GLU A 54 -28.14 -25.27 -18.24
N LEU A 55 -27.63 -24.08 -17.90
CA LEU A 55 -26.49 -23.93 -16.99
C LEU A 55 -26.81 -24.42 -15.58
N LEU A 56 -27.94 -24.00 -15.01
CA LEU A 56 -28.32 -24.31 -13.63
C LEU A 56 -28.49 -25.82 -13.39
N ARG A 57 -28.84 -26.60 -14.41
CA ARG A 57 -28.94 -28.07 -14.30
C ARG A 57 -27.60 -28.79 -14.36
N ARG A 58 -26.52 -28.12 -14.72
CA ARG A 58 -25.18 -28.73 -14.90
C ARG A 58 -24.40 -28.70 -13.60
N TRP A 59 -23.81 -29.84 -13.24
CA TRP A 59 -22.89 -29.95 -12.11
C TRP A 59 -21.70 -28.98 -12.24
N ASP A 60 -21.10 -28.88 -13.42
CA ASP A 60 -19.91 -28.07 -13.66
C ASP A 60 -20.14 -26.59 -13.30
N TYR A 61 -21.31 -26.06 -13.70
CA TYR A 61 -21.73 -24.71 -13.35
C TYR A 61 -21.93 -24.57 -11.85
N GLN A 62 -22.69 -25.47 -11.21
CA GLN A 62 -22.95 -25.39 -9.77
C GLN A 62 -21.67 -25.49 -8.94
N TYR A 63 -20.72 -26.32 -9.36
CA TYR A 63 -19.42 -26.44 -8.71
C TYR A 63 -18.58 -25.17 -8.86
N VAL A 64 -18.50 -24.60 -10.06
CA VAL A 64 -17.75 -23.35 -10.31
C VAL A 64 -18.35 -22.20 -9.49
N THR A 65 -19.67 -22.03 -9.53
CA THR A 65 -20.38 -21.00 -8.77
C THR A 65 -20.15 -21.18 -7.26
N CYS A 66 -20.30 -22.41 -6.76
CA CYS A 66 -19.98 -22.74 -5.38
C CYS A 66 -18.54 -22.35 -4.99
N TRP A 67 -17.57 -22.72 -5.83
CA TRP A 67 -16.17 -22.43 -5.59
C TRP A 67 -15.91 -20.92 -5.56
N LEU A 68 -16.58 -20.15 -6.43
CA LEU A 68 -16.51 -18.69 -6.45
C LEU A 68 -17.05 -18.07 -5.16
N TYR A 69 -18.20 -18.53 -4.66
CA TYR A 69 -18.72 -18.09 -3.35
C TYR A 69 -17.67 -18.26 -2.24
N LYS A 70 -16.85 -19.31 -2.28
CA LYS A 70 -15.83 -19.60 -1.26
C LYS A 70 -14.52 -18.82 -1.40
N VAL A 71 -14.16 -18.36 -2.59
CA VAL A 71 -12.85 -17.68 -2.82
C VAL A 71 -12.97 -16.17 -2.99
N THR A 72 -14.17 -15.63 -3.17
CA THR A 72 -14.45 -14.21 -3.41
C THR A 72 -15.21 -13.55 -2.26
N ASP A 73 -15.37 -12.24 -2.34
CA ASP A 73 -16.22 -11.49 -1.42
C ASP A 73 -17.70 -11.71 -1.83
N SER A 74 -18.44 -12.52 -1.08
CA SER A 74 -19.81 -12.94 -1.43
C SER A 74 -20.78 -12.80 -0.26
N PHE A 75 -22.08 -12.72 -0.55
CA PHE A 75 -23.14 -12.62 0.48
C PHE A 75 -23.02 -13.71 1.55
N VAL A 76 -22.81 -14.96 1.14
CA VAL A 76 -22.76 -16.11 2.05
C VAL A 76 -21.55 -16.03 2.98
N THR A 77 -20.36 -15.77 2.42
CA THR A 77 -19.13 -15.75 3.20
C THR A 77 -18.97 -14.47 4.03
N MET A 78 -19.56 -13.35 3.63
CA MET A 78 -19.52 -12.11 4.42
C MET A 78 -20.44 -12.15 5.64
N ASN A 79 -21.63 -12.75 5.51
CA ASN A 79 -22.67 -12.66 6.52
C ASN A 79 -22.74 -13.88 7.45
N TYR A 80 -22.32 -15.06 6.98
CA TYR A 80 -22.46 -16.31 7.75
C TYR A 80 -21.13 -17.00 8.06
N VAL A 81 -19.98 -16.40 7.71
CA VAL A 81 -18.65 -16.92 8.06
C VAL A 81 -17.86 -15.86 8.82
N GLU A 82 -17.73 -16.05 10.13
CA GLU A 82 -17.02 -15.10 11.00
C GLU A 82 -15.53 -14.99 10.64
N GLY A 83 -15.02 -13.74 10.56
CA GLY A 83 -13.59 -13.49 10.33
C GLY A 83 -13.08 -13.89 8.94
N PHE A 84 -13.98 -14.17 7.99
CA PHE A 84 -13.64 -14.63 6.65
C PHE A 84 -12.73 -13.65 5.91
N LYS A 85 -11.68 -14.20 5.28
CA LYS A 85 -10.76 -13.46 4.40
C LYS A 85 -10.76 -14.11 3.02
N PRO A 86 -11.38 -13.49 2.00
CA PRO A 86 -11.41 -14.08 0.67
C PRO A 86 -10.02 -14.12 0.05
N LEU A 87 -9.78 -15.15 -0.78
CA LEU A 87 -8.58 -15.25 -1.60
C LEU A 87 -8.53 -14.10 -2.61
N TRP A 88 -9.68 -13.74 -3.18
CA TRP A 88 -9.83 -12.65 -4.16
C TRP A 88 -10.62 -11.48 -3.56
N ARG A 89 -9.92 -10.61 -2.84
CA ARG A 89 -10.51 -9.43 -2.17
C ARG A 89 -11.10 -8.38 -3.12
N ASN A 90 -10.67 -8.38 -4.38
CA ASN A 90 -11.07 -7.36 -5.36
C ASN A 90 -12.26 -7.78 -6.21
N ILE A 91 -12.83 -8.96 -5.99
CA ILE A 91 -14.00 -9.47 -6.71
C ILE A 91 -15.14 -9.65 -5.72
N LYS A 92 -16.21 -8.86 -5.92
CA LYS A 92 -17.50 -9.06 -5.26
C LYS A 92 -18.37 -9.94 -6.13
N PHE A 93 -18.67 -11.14 -5.65
CA PHE A 93 -19.37 -12.15 -6.43
C PHE A 93 -20.82 -12.32 -6.00
N ASP A 94 -21.70 -12.37 -6.99
CA ASP A 94 -23.08 -12.83 -6.85
C ASP A 94 -23.49 -13.58 -8.12
N GLU A 95 -24.17 -14.70 -7.96
CA GLU A 95 -24.59 -15.56 -9.07
C GLU A 95 -25.53 -14.83 -10.05
N PHE A 96 -26.48 -14.04 -9.56
CA PHE A 96 -27.45 -13.37 -10.43
C PHE A 96 -26.83 -12.21 -11.19
N LEU A 97 -25.84 -11.54 -10.62
CA LEU A 97 -25.02 -10.57 -11.35
C LEU A 97 -24.25 -11.22 -12.49
N LEU A 98 -23.64 -12.39 -12.23
CA LEU A 98 -22.98 -13.18 -13.25
C LEU A 98 -23.96 -13.62 -14.35
N LEU A 99 -25.12 -14.20 -13.98
CA LEU A 99 -26.15 -14.61 -14.94
C LEU A 99 -26.65 -13.43 -15.81
N GLN A 100 -26.72 -12.22 -15.25
CA GLN A 100 -27.13 -11.03 -16.00
C GLN A 100 -26.10 -10.63 -17.07
N GLU A 101 -24.80 -10.79 -16.79
CA GLU A 101 -23.73 -10.62 -17.79
C GLU A 101 -23.74 -11.75 -18.82
N LEU A 102 -23.90 -13.00 -18.38
CA LEU A 102 -23.98 -14.16 -19.28
C LEU A 102 -25.17 -14.06 -20.24
N ARG A 103 -26.28 -13.46 -19.80
CA ARG A 103 -27.44 -13.15 -20.67
C ARG A 103 -27.06 -12.22 -21.82
N LEU A 104 -26.22 -11.21 -21.57
CA LEU A 104 -25.74 -10.31 -22.62
C LEU A 104 -24.82 -11.06 -23.59
N ILE A 105 -23.94 -11.91 -23.06
CA ILE A 105 -23.05 -12.76 -23.87
C ILE A 105 -23.85 -13.71 -24.76
N ALA A 106 -24.87 -14.37 -24.19
CA ALA A 106 -25.75 -15.27 -24.94
C ALA A 106 -26.52 -14.56 -26.08
N ARG A 107 -26.83 -13.26 -25.92
CA ARG A 107 -27.62 -12.49 -26.90
C ARG A 107 -26.79 -11.76 -27.95
N VAL A 108 -25.63 -11.24 -27.56
CA VAL A 108 -24.82 -10.33 -28.37
C VAL A 108 -23.47 -10.96 -28.77
N GLY A 109 -23.12 -12.11 -28.20
CA GLY A 109 -21.80 -12.74 -28.36
C GLY A 109 -20.82 -12.17 -27.35
N GLU A 110 -19.88 -11.31 -27.78
CA GLU A 110 -18.87 -10.73 -26.89
C GLU A 110 -19.24 -9.33 -26.40
N ILE A 111 -18.99 -9.08 -25.10
CA ILE A 111 -19.07 -7.74 -24.52
C ILE A 111 -17.75 -7.02 -24.83
N ARG A 112 -17.82 -5.95 -25.64
CA ARG A 112 -16.66 -5.08 -25.90
C ARG A 112 -16.12 -4.56 -24.56
N GLN A 113 -14.81 -4.62 -24.38
CA GLN A 113 -14.12 -4.10 -23.20
C GLN A 113 -14.43 -2.60 -23.06
N SER A 114 -15.32 -2.26 -22.13
CA SER A 114 -15.45 -0.91 -21.59
C SER A 114 -14.37 -0.68 -20.53
N ASP A 115 -14.14 0.57 -20.15
CA ASP A 115 -13.13 0.98 -19.16
C ASP A 115 -13.22 0.24 -17.81
N ASN A 116 -14.39 -0.34 -17.47
CA ASN A 116 -14.55 -1.29 -16.37
C ASN A 116 -14.64 -2.74 -16.88
N MET A 117 -13.78 -3.62 -16.36
CA MET A 117 -13.78 -5.05 -16.68
C MET A 117 -15.03 -5.74 -16.08
N PRO A 118 -15.84 -6.47 -16.87
CA PRO A 118 -17.03 -7.17 -16.37
C PRO A 118 -16.67 -8.28 -15.36
N LEU A 119 -17.62 -8.70 -14.53
CA LEU A 119 -17.44 -9.72 -13.49
C LEU A 119 -16.94 -11.04 -14.09
N TYR A 120 -17.56 -11.51 -15.17
CA TYR A 120 -17.15 -12.75 -15.85
C TYR A 120 -15.71 -12.68 -16.38
N GLY A 121 -15.31 -11.52 -16.93
CA GLY A 121 -13.93 -11.27 -17.36
C GLY A 121 -12.95 -11.24 -16.19
N SER A 122 -13.33 -10.60 -15.08
CA SER A 122 -12.52 -10.52 -13.87
C SER A 122 -12.28 -11.90 -13.24
N ILE A 123 -13.31 -12.75 -13.20
CA ILE A 123 -13.22 -14.14 -12.73
C ILE A 123 -12.23 -14.93 -13.58
N ARG A 124 -12.39 -14.91 -14.91
CA ARG A 124 -11.47 -15.58 -15.84
C ARG A 124 -10.04 -15.10 -15.62
N LEU A 125 -9.81 -13.79 -15.54
CA LEU A 125 -8.47 -13.25 -15.35
C LEU A 125 -7.84 -13.74 -14.04
N GLN A 126 -8.60 -13.78 -12.95
CA GLN A 126 -8.06 -14.26 -11.67
C GLN A 126 -7.83 -15.78 -11.65
N MET A 127 -8.71 -16.57 -12.27
CA MET A 127 -8.46 -18.01 -12.46
C MET A 127 -7.16 -18.26 -13.21
N LEU A 128 -6.92 -17.50 -14.29
CA LEU A 128 -5.71 -17.59 -15.09
C LEU A 128 -4.46 -17.23 -14.27
N LYS A 129 -4.50 -16.12 -13.53
CA LYS A 129 -3.40 -15.69 -12.63
C LYS A 129 -3.12 -16.72 -11.55
N LEU A 130 -4.16 -17.33 -10.98
CA LEU A 130 -4.04 -18.33 -9.92
C LEU A 130 -3.52 -19.67 -10.44
N LEU A 131 -3.89 -20.05 -11.67
CA LEU A 131 -3.43 -21.27 -12.34
C LEU A 131 -1.93 -21.21 -12.66
N THR A 132 -1.46 -20.12 -13.25
CA THR A 132 -0.04 -19.98 -13.64
C THR A 132 0.85 -19.44 -12.53
N ASN A 133 0.26 -18.92 -11.44
CA ASN A 133 0.93 -18.17 -10.40
C ASN A 133 1.69 -16.93 -10.93
N TYR A 134 1.16 -16.29 -11.99
CA TYR A 134 1.77 -15.12 -12.63
C TYR A 134 0.80 -13.93 -12.67
N LYS A 135 1.12 -12.85 -11.93
CA LYS A 135 0.24 -11.69 -11.75
C LYS A 135 0.05 -10.84 -13.01
N ALA A 136 0.99 -10.89 -13.95
CA ALA A 136 0.96 -10.09 -15.18
C ALA A 136 0.21 -10.75 -16.34
N ASN A 137 -0.36 -11.95 -16.16
CA ASN A 137 -1.27 -12.53 -17.16
C ASN A 137 -2.39 -11.56 -17.51
N ARG A 138 -2.75 -11.54 -18.79
CA ARG A 138 -3.89 -10.82 -19.35
C ARG A 138 -4.92 -11.82 -19.88
N LEU A 139 -6.16 -11.37 -20.09
CA LEU A 139 -7.21 -12.22 -20.68
C LEU A 139 -6.86 -12.70 -22.09
N ALA A 140 -6.04 -11.95 -22.82
CA ALA A 140 -5.54 -12.36 -24.14
C ALA A 140 -4.68 -13.63 -24.08
N ASP A 141 -4.08 -13.94 -22.93
CA ASP A 141 -3.26 -15.15 -22.74
C ASP A 141 -4.12 -16.38 -22.44
N TRP A 142 -5.43 -16.21 -22.25
CA TRP A 142 -6.35 -17.26 -21.79
C TRP A 142 -6.29 -18.50 -22.67
N ASP A 143 -6.56 -18.35 -23.97
CA ASP A 143 -6.65 -19.49 -24.88
C ASP A 143 -5.31 -20.23 -24.94
N ASN A 144 -4.20 -19.52 -25.09
CA ASN A 144 -2.86 -20.11 -25.15
C ASN A 144 -2.52 -20.95 -23.90
N VAL A 145 -2.80 -20.40 -22.71
CA VAL A 145 -2.48 -21.06 -21.43
C VAL A 145 -3.42 -22.22 -21.14
N ILE A 146 -4.72 -22.03 -21.32
CA ILE A 146 -5.73 -23.06 -21.02
C ILE A 146 -5.62 -24.22 -22.01
N ASN A 147 -5.40 -23.95 -23.30
CA ASN A 147 -5.18 -24.98 -24.32
C ASN A 147 -3.94 -25.84 -24.03
N HIS A 148 -2.84 -25.21 -23.57
CA HIS A 148 -1.65 -25.93 -23.13
C HIS A 148 -1.93 -26.86 -21.92
N HIS A 149 -2.72 -26.41 -20.95
CA HIS A 149 -3.00 -27.21 -19.75
C HIS A 149 -4.07 -28.29 -19.95
N LEU A 150 -5.03 -28.07 -20.84
CA LEU A 150 -6.14 -28.99 -21.11
C LEU A 150 -5.90 -29.88 -22.34
N ASN A 151 -4.78 -29.71 -23.05
CA ASN A 151 -4.48 -30.38 -24.32
C ASN A 151 -5.64 -30.27 -25.32
N ARG A 152 -6.16 -29.04 -25.48
CA ARG A 152 -7.22 -28.68 -26.43
C ARG A 152 -6.70 -27.58 -27.34
N ASP A 153 -7.31 -27.41 -28.51
CA ASP A 153 -7.00 -26.30 -29.42
C ASP A 153 -8.32 -25.65 -29.85
N VAL A 154 -8.92 -24.89 -28.93
CA VAL A 154 -10.22 -24.23 -29.14
C VAL A 154 -10.16 -22.82 -28.58
N GLU A 155 -10.78 -21.89 -29.30
CA GLU A 155 -10.96 -20.50 -28.86
C GLU A 155 -12.12 -20.43 -27.87
N PHE A 156 -11.85 -20.00 -26.63
CA PHE A 156 -12.82 -20.04 -25.54
C PHE A 156 -14.06 -19.17 -25.81
N GLY A 157 -13.89 -18.02 -26.46
CA GLY A 157 -15.00 -17.13 -26.82
C GLY A 157 -16.02 -17.75 -27.78
N ARG A 158 -15.62 -18.78 -28.55
CA ARG A 158 -16.49 -19.49 -29.51
C ARG A 158 -17.26 -20.66 -28.90
N LEU A 159 -16.91 -21.06 -27.68
CA LEU A 159 -17.60 -22.14 -26.99
C LEU A 159 -19.00 -21.71 -26.55
N SER A 160 -19.94 -22.66 -26.49
CA SER A 160 -21.22 -22.41 -25.83
C SER A 160 -21.00 -22.08 -24.36
N LEU A 161 -21.90 -21.33 -23.72
CA LEU A 161 -21.75 -21.01 -22.29
C LEU A 161 -21.59 -22.28 -21.43
N VAL A 162 -22.28 -23.34 -21.80
CA VAL A 162 -22.19 -24.64 -21.14
C VAL A 162 -20.77 -25.21 -21.24
N ASP A 163 -20.18 -25.24 -22.44
CA ASP A 163 -18.82 -25.75 -22.66
C ASP A 163 -17.76 -24.82 -22.04
N GLN A 164 -18.05 -23.52 -21.96
CA GLN A 164 -17.22 -22.55 -21.24
C GLN A 164 -17.18 -22.91 -19.75
N PHE A 165 -18.32 -23.17 -19.10
CA PHE A 165 -18.36 -23.56 -17.69
C PHE A 165 -17.77 -24.95 -17.43
N GLU A 166 -17.92 -25.90 -18.37
CA GLU A 166 -17.20 -27.18 -18.29
C GLU A 166 -15.67 -26.95 -18.32
N THR A 167 -15.20 -26.02 -19.16
CA THR A 167 -13.80 -25.64 -19.23
C THR A 167 -13.34 -24.96 -17.93
N LEU A 168 -14.15 -24.03 -17.38
CA LEU A 168 -13.86 -23.39 -16.10
C LEU A 168 -13.81 -24.40 -14.95
N TYR A 169 -14.72 -25.38 -14.92
CA TYR A 169 -14.70 -26.47 -13.95
C TYR A 169 -13.38 -27.24 -14.00
N ARG A 170 -12.92 -27.63 -15.19
CA ARG A 170 -11.61 -28.28 -15.36
C ARG A 170 -10.45 -27.40 -14.89
N VAL A 171 -10.52 -26.09 -15.13
CA VAL A 171 -9.52 -25.13 -14.63
C VAL A 171 -9.54 -25.06 -13.11
N VAL A 172 -10.71 -25.03 -12.46
CA VAL A 172 -10.82 -25.10 -11.00
C VAL A 172 -10.15 -26.38 -10.49
N LYS A 173 -10.41 -27.54 -11.12
CA LYS A 173 -9.75 -28.80 -10.75
C LYS A 173 -8.23 -28.77 -10.90
N LEU A 174 -7.72 -28.11 -11.94
CA LEU A 174 -6.28 -27.90 -12.08
C LEU A 174 -5.71 -26.97 -11.00
N ILE A 175 -6.42 -25.90 -10.64
CA ILE A 175 -6.05 -25.00 -9.55
C ILE A 175 -5.99 -25.75 -8.22
N GLU A 176 -7.03 -26.53 -7.90
CA GLU A 176 -7.12 -27.36 -6.70
C GLU A 176 -5.94 -28.34 -6.60
N ALA A 177 -5.54 -28.95 -7.72
CA ALA A 177 -4.45 -29.92 -7.75
C ALA A 177 -3.04 -29.29 -7.72
N LYS A 178 -2.83 -28.19 -8.44
CA LYS A 178 -1.47 -27.67 -8.74
C LYS A 178 -1.11 -26.40 -7.96
N SER A 179 -2.07 -25.49 -7.75
CA SER A 179 -1.77 -24.15 -7.25
C SER A 179 -1.30 -24.16 -5.79
N GLY A 180 -0.08 -23.66 -5.54
CA GLY A 180 0.45 -23.51 -4.19
C GLY A 180 -0.29 -22.45 -3.37
N ALA A 181 -0.66 -21.34 -4.01
CA ALA A 181 -1.42 -20.27 -3.37
C ALA A 181 -2.82 -20.75 -2.92
N PHE A 182 -3.51 -21.53 -3.76
CA PHE A 182 -4.78 -22.12 -3.39
C PHE A 182 -4.63 -23.17 -2.29
N ARG A 183 -3.59 -24.03 -2.32
CA ARG A 183 -3.35 -25.01 -1.24
C ARG A 183 -3.16 -24.35 0.13
N ASN A 184 -2.40 -23.25 0.19
CA ASN A 184 -2.24 -22.47 1.42
C ASN A 184 -3.55 -21.79 1.86
N TYR A 185 -4.40 -21.42 0.91
CA TYR A 185 -5.73 -20.89 1.22
C TYR A 185 -6.65 -21.98 1.79
N LEU A 186 -6.68 -23.14 1.12
CA LEU A 186 -7.47 -24.31 1.51
C LEU A 186 -7.10 -24.82 2.90
N SER A 187 -5.81 -24.85 3.26
CA SER A 187 -5.39 -25.31 4.59
C SER A 187 -5.95 -24.47 5.74
N ASN A 188 -6.21 -23.18 5.50
CA ASN A 188 -6.77 -22.26 6.49
C ASN A 188 -8.31 -22.20 6.47
N ASN A 189 -8.95 -22.81 5.47
CA ASN A 189 -10.38 -22.68 5.20
C ASN A 189 -11.01 -24.04 4.84
N LEU A 190 -10.45 -25.13 5.34
CA LEU A 190 -10.81 -26.49 4.90
C LEU A 190 -12.29 -26.79 5.09
N GLU A 191 -12.87 -26.33 6.20
CA GLU A 191 -14.28 -26.48 6.55
C GLU A 191 -15.20 -25.88 5.48
N LEU A 192 -14.82 -24.73 4.89
CA LEU A 192 -15.60 -24.10 3.82
C LEU A 192 -15.68 -24.98 2.57
N PHE A 193 -14.66 -25.79 2.28
CA PHE A 193 -14.60 -26.59 1.06
C PHE A 193 -15.27 -27.97 1.18
N HIS A 194 -15.69 -28.36 2.39
CA HIS A 194 -16.52 -29.54 2.59
C HIS A 194 -17.99 -29.18 2.38
N PHE A 195 -18.71 -29.94 1.54
CA PHE A 195 -20.14 -29.74 1.36
C PHE A 195 -20.91 -30.40 2.52
N ALA A 196 -22.02 -29.79 2.93
CA ALA A 196 -22.93 -30.44 3.87
C ALA A 196 -23.57 -31.65 3.19
N GLU A 197 -23.17 -32.85 3.61
CA GLU A 197 -23.58 -34.13 3.03
C GLU A 197 -24.55 -34.85 3.96
N TYR A 198 -25.77 -35.07 3.47
CA TYR A 198 -26.86 -35.75 4.16
C TYR A 198 -27.06 -37.13 3.52
N PRO A 199 -26.67 -38.23 4.17
CA PRO A 199 -26.79 -39.57 3.59
C PRO A 199 -28.27 -40.01 3.55
N CYS A 200 -28.77 -40.36 2.36
CA CYS A 200 -30.09 -40.95 2.21
C CYS A 200 -30.03 -42.48 2.36
N ASP A 201 -29.02 -43.10 1.74
CA ASP A 201 -28.82 -44.53 1.71
C ASP A 201 -27.35 -44.88 1.39
N SER A 202 -27.00 -46.16 1.34
CA SER A 202 -25.59 -46.61 1.20
C SER A 202 -24.89 -46.19 -0.10
N GLU A 203 -25.67 -45.76 -1.10
CA GLU A 203 -25.19 -45.36 -2.43
C GLU A 203 -25.62 -43.94 -2.80
N ARG A 204 -26.42 -43.27 -1.97
CA ARG A 204 -26.95 -41.93 -2.28
C ARG A 204 -26.85 -40.98 -1.10
N SER A 205 -26.44 -39.76 -1.40
CA SER A 205 -26.41 -38.65 -0.46
C SER A 205 -26.84 -37.37 -1.12
N LEU A 206 -27.41 -36.46 -0.34
CA LEU A 206 -27.70 -35.10 -0.76
C LEU A 206 -26.59 -34.17 -0.32
N LEU A 207 -26.14 -33.32 -1.23
CA LEU A 207 -25.20 -32.25 -0.99
C LEU A 207 -25.95 -30.93 -1.03
N VAL A 208 -25.90 -30.19 0.07
CA VAL A 208 -26.34 -28.79 0.10
C VAL A 208 -25.12 -27.94 -0.19
N LEU A 209 -25.17 -27.19 -1.29
CA LEU A 209 -24.07 -26.32 -1.66
C LEU A 209 -24.25 -24.92 -1.07
N PRO A 210 -23.15 -24.16 -0.86
CA PRO A 210 -23.19 -22.76 -0.44
C PRO A 210 -23.88 -21.80 -1.41
N ASN A 211 -23.98 -22.17 -2.69
CA ASN A 211 -24.87 -21.50 -3.63
C ASN A 211 -26.30 -21.66 -3.14
N VAL A 212 -26.97 -20.52 -3.02
CA VAL A 212 -28.16 -20.39 -2.22
C VAL A 212 -29.32 -21.22 -2.79
N GLY A 213 -29.75 -22.23 -2.03
CA GLY A 213 -30.86 -23.14 -2.36
C GLY A 213 -30.55 -24.22 -3.38
N VAL A 214 -29.27 -24.55 -3.55
CA VAL A 214 -28.85 -25.62 -4.45
C VAL A 214 -28.68 -26.93 -3.70
N ILE A 215 -29.46 -27.94 -4.11
CA ILE A 215 -29.39 -29.31 -3.58
C ILE A 215 -29.01 -30.25 -4.72
N ILE A 216 -28.03 -31.12 -4.47
CA ILE A 216 -27.48 -32.04 -5.45
C ILE A 216 -27.53 -33.46 -4.90
N GLU A 217 -28.09 -34.38 -5.66
CA GLU A 217 -27.99 -35.80 -5.38
C GLU A 217 -26.65 -36.32 -5.89
N LYS A 218 -25.87 -36.91 -5.00
CA LYS A 218 -24.66 -37.66 -5.29
C LYS A 218 -25.01 -39.14 -5.25
N LYS A 219 -24.90 -39.82 -6.38
CA LYS A 219 -25.14 -41.25 -6.51
C LYS A 219 -23.83 -41.97 -6.82
N LEU A 220 -23.49 -42.94 -5.99
CA LEU A 220 -22.32 -43.81 -6.17
C LEU A 220 -22.77 -45.10 -6.88
N THR A 221 -22.44 -45.22 -8.15
CA THR A 221 -22.74 -46.41 -8.94
C THR A 221 -21.62 -47.43 -8.76
N ARG A 222 -21.95 -48.61 -8.23
CA ARG A 222 -21.02 -49.73 -8.06
C ARG A 222 -21.19 -50.75 -9.20
N PRO A 223 -20.10 -51.29 -9.77
CA PRO A 223 -20.23 -52.41 -10.70
C PRO A 223 -20.68 -53.66 -9.94
N ALA A 224 -21.65 -54.39 -10.49
CA ALA A 224 -22.27 -55.55 -9.84
C ALA A 224 -21.32 -56.74 -9.53
N ARG A 225 -20.06 -56.74 -10.01
CA ARG A 225 -19.12 -57.89 -9.92
C ARG A 225 -17.64 -57.53 -9.73
N GLY A 226 -17.31 -56.43 -9.06
CA GLY A 226 -15.92 -56.14 -8.67
C GLY A 226 -15.65 -56.61 -7.25
N SER A 227 -14.91 -57.69 -7.03
CA SER A 227 -14.38 -58.02 -5.71
C SER A 227 -12.86 -57.84 -5.70
N LEU A 228 -12.38 -56.84 -4.96
CA LEU A 228 -10.96 -56.65 -4.71
C LEU A 228 -10.55 -57.47 -3.48
N VAL A 229 -9.61 -58.40 -3.64
CA VAL A 229 -9.07 -59.21 -2.54
C VAL A 229 -7.63 -58.80 -2.30
N VAL A 230 -7.39 -57.98 -1.27
CA VAL A 230 -6.04 -57.59 -0.84
C VAL A 230 -5.69 -58.34 0.46
N PRO A 231 -4.56 -59.06 0.53
CA PRO A 231 -4.18 -59.74 1.76
C PRO A 231 -3.82 -58.73 2.87
N VAL A 232 -4.46 -58.87 4.04
CA VAL A 232 -4.21 -57.98 5.19
C VAL A 232 -2.88 -58.31 5.90
N LYS A 233 -2.37 -59.54 5.76
CA LYS A 233 -1.16 -60.00 6.47
C LYS A 233 0.06 -59.92 5.55
N LEU A 234 1.12 -59.24 6.00
CA LEU A 234 2.40 -59.07 5.29
C LEU A 234 3.02 -60.38 4.76
N LYS A 235 2.85 -61.49 5.48
CA LYS A 235 3.32 -62.82 5.06
C LYS A 235 2.69 -63.32 3.76
N ASN A 236 1.53 -62.78 3.39
CA ASN A 236 0.81 -63.10 2.15
C ASN A 236 1.08 -62.06 1.05
N CYS A 237 1.81 -60.99 1.36
CA CYS A 237 2.25 -59.95 0.41
C CYS A 237 3.74 -60.08 0.09
N SER A 238 4.38 -61.19 0.47
CA SER A 238 5.80 -61.45 0.21
C SER A 238 6.01 -62.87 -0.28
N VAL A 239 6.72 -63.02 -1.39
CA VAL A 239 7.11 -64.30 -1.98
C VAL A 239 8.62 -64.46 -1.81
N ARG A 240 9.03 -65.62 -1.31
CA ARG A 240 10.45 -65.96 -1.17
C ARG A 240 10.88 -66.75 -2.39
N TYR A 241 11.78 -66.19 -3.17
CA TYR A 241 12.46 -66.89 -4.26
C TYR A 241 13.83 -67.32 -3.77
N TRP A 242 14.14 -68.59 -4.01
CA TRP A 242 15.48 -69.12 -3.83
C TRP A 242 16.12 -69.20 -5.20
N ASP A 243 17.16 -68.40 -5.43
CA ASP A 243 17.94 -68.51 -6.64
C ASP A 243 19.01 -69.58 -6.46
N GLU A 244 18.85 -70.71 -7.16
CA GLU A 244 19.78 -71.84 -7.10
C GLU A 244 21.19 -71.48 -7.61
N SER A 245 21.30 -70.46 -8.47
CA SER A 245 22.56 -70.06 -9.09
C SER A 245 23.41 -69.16 -8.17
N THR A 246 22.78 -68.24 -7.46
CA THR A 246 23.45 -67.31 -6.53
C THR A 246 23.43 -67.78 -5.07
N ARG A 247 22.59 -68.78 -4.75
CA ARG A 247 22.30 -69.25 -3.37
C ARG A 247 21.83 -68.14 -2.45
N VAL A 248 21.10 -67.16 -2.98
CA VAL A 248 20.53 -66.04 -2.22
C VAL A 248 19.01 -66.21 -2.14
N LEU A 249 18.47 -65.94 -0.96
CA LEU A 249 17.02 -65.88 -0.73
C LEU A 249 16.55 -64.46 -1.01
N GLU A 250 15.86 -64.25 -2.12
CA GLU A 250 15.24 -62.97 -2.45
C GLU A 250 13.80 -62.91 -1.92
N LEU A 251 13.50 -61.88 -1.14
CA LEU A 251 12.15 -61.59 -0.65
C LEU A 251 11.52 -60.53 -1.55
N VAL A 252 10.55 -60.94 -2.37
CA VAL A 252 9.83 -60.03 -3.26
C VAL A 252 8.50 -59.64 -2.62
N HIS A 253 8.25 -58.35 -2.47
CA HIS A 253 6.96 -57.82 -2.02
C HIS A 253 6.00 -57.66 -3.20
N LEU A 254 4.78 -58.18 -3.07
CA LEU A 254 3.72 -58.01 -4.07
C LEU A 254 3.09 -56.62 -3.91
N ASP A 255 3.10 -55.84 -4.97
CA ASP A 255 2.50 -54.50 -5.02
C ASP A 255 1.07 -54.57 -5.59
N TYR A 256 0.08 -54.33 -4.73
CA TYR A 256 -1.35 -54.34 -5.06
C TYR A 256 -1.87 -52.95 -5.49
N SER A 257 -1.01 -51.92 -5.60
CA SER A 257 -1.45 -50.55 -5.90
C SER A 257 -2.22 -50.45 -7.22
N ASN A 258 -1.81 -51.17 -8.26
CA ASN A 258 -2.50 -51.18 -9.55
C ASN A 258 -3.89 -51.83 -9.48
N GLU A 259 -4.06 -52.89 -8.68
CA GLU A 259 -5.32 -53.60 -8.52
C GLU A 259 -6.30 -52.79 -7.68
N ILE A 260 -5.81 -52.12 -6.63
CA ILE A 260 -6.57 -51.14 -5.85
C ILE A 260 -7.02 -50.00 -6.75
N GLN A 261 -6.11 -49.44 -7.56
CA GLN A 261 -6.44 -48.35 -8.47
C GLN A 261 -7.47 -48.77 -9.52
N ASN A 262 -7.33 -49.96 -10.12
CA ASN A 262 -8.29 -50.51 -11.08
C ASN A 262 -9.66 -50.71 -10.44
N TYR A 263 -9.72 -51.19 -9.20
CA TYR A 263 -10.95 -51.32 -8.45
C TYR A 263 -11.60 -49.96 -8.15
N LEU A 264 -10.83 -48.98 -7.67
CA LEU A 264 -11.34 -47.63 -7.40
C LEU A 264 -11.84 -46.94 -8.66
N ASN A 265 -11.17 -47.14 -9.80
CA ASN A 265 -11.59 -46.62 -11.11
C ASN A 265 -12.92 -47.21 -11.62
N THR A 266 -13.40 -48.31 -11.02
CA THR A 266 -14.68 -48.91 -11.41
C THR A 266 -15.89 -48.22 -10.76
N PHE A 267 -15.67 -47.44 -9.70
CA PHE A 267 -16.72 -46.63 -9.09
C PHE A 267 -16.99 -45.40 -9.93
N GLN A 268 -18.26 -45.13 -10.22
CA GLN A 268 -18.69 -43.90 -10.89
C GLN A 268 -19.53 -43.08 -9.94
N ILE A 269 -19.29 -41.77 -9.92
CA ILE A 269 -20.08 -40.83 -9.14
C ILE A 269 -20.86 -39.97 -10.11
N GLU A 270 -22.17 -40.02 -10.00
CA GLU A 270 -23.10 -39.19 -10.76
C GLU A 270 -23.66 -38.10 -9.86
N TYR A 271 -23.68 -36.86 -10.37
CA TYR A 271 -24.24 -35.70 -9.68
C TYR A 271 -25.47 -35.21 -10.42
N THR A 272 -26.62 -35.20 -9.75
CA THR A 272 -27.89 -34.73 -10.29
C THR A 272 -28.36 -33.52 -9.52
N VAL A 273 -28.57 -32.40 -10.20
CA VAL A 273 -29.07 -31.17 -9.55
C VAL A 273 -30.58 -31.30 -9.31
N LEU A 274 -31.00 -31.28 -8.04
CA LEU A 274 -32.39 -31.46 -7.63
C LEU A 274 -33.13 -30.14 -7.41
N ALA A 275 -32.44 -29.12 -6.90
CA ALA A 275 -33.00 -27.82 -6.62
C ALA A 275 -32.06 -26.70 -7.06
N THR A 276 -32.61 -25.68 -7.71
CA THR A 276 -31.92 -24.44 -8.11
C THR A 276 -32.81 -23.20 -7.96
N THR A 277 -34.07 -23.40 -7.60
CA THR A 277 -35.07 -22.35 -7.42
C THR A 277 -35.77 -22.56 -6.09
N TRP A 278 -36.41 -21.51 -5.58
CA TRP A 278 -37.12 -21.55 -4.32
C TRP A 278 -38.19 -22.65 -4.27
N ASP A 279 -38.99 -22.77 -5.33
CA ASP A 279 -40.03 -23.80 -5.41
C ASP A 279 -39.43 -25.21 -5.45
N ALA A 280 -38.30 -25.40 -6.14
CA ALA A 280 -37.63 -26.70 -6.18
C ALA A 280 -36.99 -27.05 -4.83
N PHE A 281 -36.47 -26.05 -4.12
CA PHE A 281 -35.93 -26.19 -2.76
C PHE A 281 -37.03 -26.54 -1.76
N LEU A 282 -38.14 -25.80 -1.77
CA LEU A 282 -39.31 -26.09 -0.94
C LEU A 282 -39.94 -27.45 -1.27
N LYS A 283 -39.92 -27.88 -2.53
CA LYS A 283 -40.34 -29.24 -2.90
C LYS A 283 -39.49 -30.33 -2.24
N GLN A 284 -38.21 -30.08 -1.94
CA GLN A 284 -37.40 -31.02 -1.17
C GLN A 284 -37.73 -30.95 0.32
N PHE A 285 -37.93 -29.73 0.86
CA PHE A 285 -38.42 -29.53 2.23
C PHE A 285 -39.72 -30.27 2.50
N SER A 286 -40.72 -30.14 1.61
CA SER A 286 -42.02 -30.81 1.78
C SER A 286 -41.98 -32.33 1.64
N LYS A 287 -40.92 -32.90 1.03
CA LYS A 287 -40.78 -34.37 0.92
C LYS A 287 -40.25 -34.98 2.21
N ASP A 288 -39.24 -34.36 2.79
CA ASP A 288 -38.64 -34.80 4.05
C ASP A 288 -38.06 -33.60 4.80
N PRO A 289 -38.85 -32.95 5.68
CA PRO A 289 -38.42 -31.79 6.44
C PRO A 289 -37.26 -32.06 7.40
N SER A 290 -36.98 -33.33 7.71
CA SER A 290 -35.96 -33.75 8.67
C SER A 290 -34.63 -34.14 8.03
N LEU A 291 -34.59 -34.30 6.70
CA LEU A 291 -33.42 -34.81 5.98
C LEU A 291 -32.28 -33.80 5.89
N ILE A 292 -32.61 -32.52 5.86
CA ILE A 292 -31.66 -31.39 5.78
C ILE A 292 -31.99 -30.44 6.93
N ASP A 293 -31.00 -29.73 7.45
CA ASP A 293 -31.18 -28.69 8.47
C ASP A 293 -31.82 -27.43 7.85
N PHE A 294 -33.05 -27.55 7.34
CA PHE A 294 -33.74 -26.48 6.60
C PHE A 294 -33.92 -25.21 7.42
N ALA A 295 -33.97 -25.31 8.75
CA ALA A 295 -34.01 -24.17 9.66
C ALA A 295 -32.83 -23.20 9.46
N ASP A 296 -31.65 -23.73 9.12
CA ASP A 296 -30.44 -22.92 8.90
C ASP A 296 -30.38 -22.36 7.48
N TRP A 297 -30.91 -23.09 6.49
CA TRP A 297 -30.81 -22.75 5.07
C TRP A 297 -31.92 -21.84 4.54
N ILE A 298 -33.13 -21.93 5.11
CA ILE A 298 -34.29 -21.11 4.70
C ILE A 298 -34.04 -19.61 4.90
N PRO A 299 -33.54 -19.14 6.07
CA PRO A 299 -33.21 -17.73 6.27
C PRO A 299 -32.18 -17.22 5.26
N VAL A 300 -31.09 -17.97 5.08
CA VAL A 300 -30.02 -17.66 4.13
C VAL A 300 -30.59 -17.47 2.71
N TYR A 301 -31.52 -18.34 2.32
CA TYR A 301 -32.15 -18.24 1.00
C TYR A 301 -32.94 -16.97 0.81
N VAL A 302 -33.87 -16.70 1.73
CA VAL A 302 -34.77 -15.57 1.62
C VAL A 302 -34.01 -14.25 1.70
N GLU A 303 -33.06 -14.12 2.62
CA GLU A 303 -32.23 -12.93 2.78
C GLU A 303 -31.35 -12.65 1.56
N HIS A 304 -30.75 -13.69 0.96
CA HIS A 304 -29.97 -13.55 -0.27
C HIS A 304 -30.84 -13.03 -1.42
N GLN A 305 -32.03 -13.59 -1.60
CA GLN A 305 -32.94 -13.15 -2.65
C GLN A 305 -33.40 -11.69 -2.45
N LEU A 306 -33.66 -11.27 -1.21
CA LEU A 306 -33.96 -9.86 -0.91
C LEU A 306 -32.76 -8.96 -1.24
N TYR A 307 -31.55 -9.37 -0.84
CA TYR A 307 -30.30 -8.65 -1.12
C TYR A 307 -30.08 -8.46 -2.63
N VAL A 308 -30.16 -9.55 -3.40
CA VAL A 308 -29.95 -9.52 -4.86
C VAL A 308 -30.97 -8.64 -5.56
N ASN A 309 -32.26 -8.74 -5.20
CA ASN A 309 -33.29 -7.91 -5.82
C ASN A 309 -33.09 -6.42 -5.55
N ARG A 310 -32.59 -6.03 -4.37
CA ARG A 310 -32.19 -4.63 -4.10
C ARG A 310 -31.06 -4.18 -5.02
N ILE A 311 -30.03 -5.01 -5.21
CA ILE A 311 -28.90 -4.70 -6.09
C ILE A 311 -29.35 -4.56 -7.55
N LEU A 312 -30.13 -5.51 -8.05
CA LEU A 312 -30.63 -5.48 -9.42
C LEU A 312 -31.53 -4.27 -9.65
N SER A 313 -32.42 -3.94 -8.71
CA SER A 313 -33.26 -2.74 -8.79
C SER A 313 -32.43 -1.45 -8.79
N HIS A 314 -31.37 -1.38 -7.99
CA HIS A 314 -30.47 -0.24 -7.98
C HIS A 314 -29.77 -0.05 -9.33
N LYS A 315 -29.19 -1.13 -9.89
CA LYS A 315 -28.54 -1.10 -11.21
C LYS A 315 -29.50 -0.73 -12.33
N GLU A 316 -30.74 -1.21 -12.27
CA GLU A 316 -31.77 -0.86 -13.26
C GLU A 316 -32.14 0.63 -13.17
N LYS A 317 -32.24 1.19 -11.96
CA LYS A 317 -32.40 2.64 -11.76
C LYS A 317 -31.22 3.43 -12.30
N GLU A 318 -29.98 3.03 -12.01
CA GLU A 318 -28.78 3.68 -12.56
C GLU A 318 -28.75 3.64 -14.08
N LYS A 319 -29.05 2.48 -14.68
CA LYS A 319 -29.12 2.33 -16.13
C LYS A 319 -30.23 3.18 -16.73
N SER A 320 -31.41 3.21 -16.10
CA SER A 320 -32.51 4.09 -16.53
C SER A 320 -32.13 5.56 -16.42
N MET A 321 -31.42 5.97 -15.37
CA MET A 321 -30.91 7.33 -15.23
C MET A 321 -29.87 7.64 -16.32
N ALA A 322 -28.93 6.73 -16.57
CA ALA A 322 -27.93 6.87 -17.63
C ALA A 322 -28.56 6.95 -19.03
N GLU A 323 -29.55 6.12 -19.33
CA GLU A 323 -30.28 6.16 -20.61
C GLU A 323 -31.11 7.44 -20.75
N LEU A 324 -31.69 7.94 -19.65
CA LEU A 324 -32.37 9.24 -19.61
C LEU A 324 -31.40 10.40 -19.87
N LEU A 325 -30.16 10.31 -19.39
CA LEU A 325 -29.08 11.29 -19.65
C LEU A 325 -28.61 11.30 -21.12
N VAL A 326 -28.82 10.22 -21.86
CA VAL A 326 -28.39 10.07 -23.27
C VAL A 326 -29.50 10.40 -24.28
N ARG A 327 -30.78 10.11 -24.00
CA ARG A 327 -31.87 10.18 -25.01
C ARG A 327 -32.66 11.50 -25.10
N ARG A 328 -32.62 12.38 -24.10
CA ARG A 328 -33.26 13.71 -24.20
C ARG A 328 -32.18 14.78 -24.46
N LYS A 329 -32.51 15.81 -25.26
CA LYS A 329 -31.76 17.09 -25.22
C LYS A 329 -31.65 17.46 -23.76
N ARG A 330 -30.45 17.32 -23.19
CA ARG A 330 -30.21 17.55 -21.77
C ARG A 330 -30.74 18.93 -21.45
N SER A 331 -31.49 19.08 -20.36
CA SER A 331 -31.90 20.42 -19.97
C SER A 331 -30.61 21.22 -19.78
N SER A 332 -30.49 22.36 -20.47
CA SER A 332 -29.29 23.20 -20.41
C SER A 332 -28.87 23.47 -18.96
N ARG A 333 -29.87 23.54 -18.06
CA ARG A 333 -29.67 23.70 -16.61
C ARG A 333 -28.99 22.51 -15.93
N LEU A 334 -29.27 21.28 -16.34
CA LEU A 334 -28.65 20.09 -15.73
C LEU A 334 -27.22 19.89 -16.24
N VAL A 335 -26.98 20.14 -17.53
CA VAL A 335 -25.60 20.17 -18.09
C VAL A 335 -24.78 21.26 -17.43
N ALA A 336 -25.33 22.47 -17.32
CA ALA A 336 -24.65 23.56 -16.64
C ALA A 336 -24.35 23.21 -15.18
N ARG A 337 -25.24 22.49 -14.48
CA ARG A 337 -25.00 22.03 -13.11
C ARG A 337 -23.91 20.95 -13.04
N GLU A 338 -23.89 20.01 -13.98
CA GLU A 338 -22.84 18.97 -14.06
C GLU A 338 -21.49 19.56 -14.42
N GLU A 339 -21.44 20.48 -15.39
CA GLU A 339 -20.23 21.22 -15.76
C GLU A 339 -19.75 22.12 -14.62
N GLU A 340 -20.67 22.77 -13.89
CA GLU A 340 -20.34 23.55 -12.70
C GLU A 340 -19.83 22.65 -11.56
N THR A 341 -20.41 21.46 -11.38
CA THR A 341 -19.96 20.49 -10.37
C THR A 341 -18.58 19.96 -10.74
N ARG A 342 -18.37 19.55 -12.00
CA ARG A 342 -17.06 19.12 -12.51
C ARG A 342 -16.02 20.23 -12.38
N ARG A 343 -16.37 21.47 -12.74
CA ARG A 343 -15.49 22.64 -12.59
C ARG A 343 -15.11 22.84 -11.12
N LYS A 344 -16.07 22.79 -10.20
CA LYS A 344 -15.82 22.89 -8.75
C LYS A 344 -14.95 21.74 -8.24
N ASP A 345 -15.16 20.52 -8.71
CA ASP A 345 -14.36 19.37 -8.30
C ASP A 345 -12.90 19.50 -8.79
N VAL A 346 -12.69 19.95 -10.02
CA VAL A 346 -11.33 20.22 -10.55
C VAL A 346 -10.67 21.39 -9.82
N GLU A 347 -11.42 22.46 -9.57
CA GLU A 347 -10.95 23.63 -8.81
C GLU A 347 -10.55 23.27 -7.38
N ASN A 348 -11.36 22.45 -6.68
CA ASN A 348 -11.03 21.97 -5.34
C ASN A 348 -9.76 21.11 -5.34
N ARG A 349 -9.63 20.16 -6.27
CA ARG A 349 -8.41 19.33 -6.38
C ARG A 349 -7.17 20.17 -6.64
N TRP A 350 -7.29 21.21 -7.47
CA TRP A 350 -6.20 22.15 -7.75
C TRP A 350 -5.75 22.88 -6.49
N TYR A 351 -6.69 23.43 -5.71
CA TYR A 351 -6.35 24.11 -4.46
C TYR A 351 -5.80 23.15 -3.39
N GLU A 352 -6.35 21.94 -3.26
CA GLU A 352 -5.82 20.90 -2.38
C GLU A 352 -4.36 20.56 -2.73
N LYS A 353 -4.06 20.38 -4.03
CA LYS A 353 -2.69 20.11 -4.50
C LYS A 353 -1.74 21.27 -4.19
N LEU A 354 -2.16 22.52 -4.38
CA LEU A 354 -1.35 23.69 -4.03
C LEU A 354 -1.09 23.78 -2.52
N ASP A 355 -2.09 23.50 -1.68
CA ASP A 355 -1.95 23.48 -0.22
C ASP A 355 -0.98 22.38 0.24
N GLU A 356 -1.09 21.17 -0.34
CA GLU A 356 -0.17 20.05 -0.08
C GLU A 356 1.26 20.37 -0.50
N ARG A 357 1.43 20.99 -1.69
CA ARG A 357 2.72 21.48 -2.18
C ARG A 357 3.33 22.51 -1.23
N GLU A 358 2.56 23.50 -0.80
CA GLU A 358 3.05 24.54 0.11
C GLU A 358 3.43 23.94 1.47
N PHE A 359 2.62 23.02 1.98
CA PHE A 359 2.91 22.28 3.21
C PHE A 359 4.20 21.46 3.12
N TYR A 360 4.43 20.78 2.00
CA TYR A 360 5.65 20.02 1.73
C TYR A 360 6.89 20.93 1.74
N LEU A 361 6.83 22.06 1.03
CA LEU A 361 7.94 23.03 0.95
C LEU A 361 8.26 23.65 2.32
N LYS A 362 7.23 24.04 3.09
CA LYS A 362 7.38 24.54 4.47
C LYS A 362 8.01 23.49 5.38
N THR A 363 7.58 22.24 5.28
CA THR A 363 8.10 21.13 6.07
C THR A 363 9.57 20.85 5.74
N ARG A 364 9.93 20.77 4.45
CA ARG A 364 11.32 20.63 3.98
C ARG A 364 12.19 21.76 4.54
N SER A 365 11.77 23.01 4.37
CA SER A 365 12.50 24.20 4.86
C SER A 365 12.74 24.14 6.38
N LYS A 366 11.71 23.78 7.17
CA LYS A 366 11.83 23.64 8.63
C LYS A 366 12.84 22.55 9.03
N LEU A 367 12.80 21.39 8.36
CA LEU A 367 13.72 20.29 8.62
C LEU A 367 15.17 20.64 8.23
N VAL A 368 15.35 21.26 7.06
CA VAL A 368 16.66 21.75 6.59
C VAL A 368 17.23 22.80 7.53
N ALA A 369 16.42 23.77 8.00
CA ALA A 369 16.88 24.78 8.94
C ALA A 369 17.34 24.16 10.27
N LYS A 370 16.60 23.18 10.79
CA LYS A 370 16.96 22.45 12.01
C LYS A 370 18.28 21.71 11.85
N GLN A 371 18.48 21.02 10.72
CA GLN A 371 19.71 20.27 10.45
C GLN A 371 20.90 21.19 10.15
N THR A 372 20.67 22.28 9.41
CA THR A 372 21.65 23.33 9.15
C THR A 372 22.16 23.93 10.46
N LYS A 373 21.26 24.22 11.41
CA LYS A 373 21.64 24.71 12.74
C LYS A 373 22.52 23.71 13.48
N ARG A 374 22.15 22.42 13.48
CA ARG A 374 22.96 21.36 14.11
C ARG A 374 24.37 21.29 13.53
N ILE A 375 24.50 21.32 12.20
CA ILE A 375 25.81 21.30 11.52
C ILE A 375 26.60 22.55 11.88
N LYS A 376 25.99 23.74 11.86
CA LYS A 376 26.63 24.99 12.29
C LYS A 376 27.13 24.89 13.73
N ASP A 377 26.32 24.40 14.66
CA ASP A 377 26.68 24.28 16.08
C ASP A 377 27.85 23.31 16.31
N VAL A 378 27.98 22.27 15.49
CA VAL A 378 29.10 21.31 15.52
C VAL A 378 30.36 21.93 14.93
N LEU A 379 30.28 22.50 13.73
CA LEU A 379 31.40 23.19 13.08
C LEU A 379 31.92 24.34 13.93
N TRP A 380 31.02 25.11 14.53
CA TRP A 380 31.36 26.25 15.38
C TRP A 380 32.13 25.82 16.63
N ARG A 381 31.65 24.77 17.32
CA ARG A 381 32.35 24.20 18.47
C ARG A 381 33.74 23.69 18.09
N GLN A 382 33.86 23.03 16.94
CA GLN A 382 35.14 22.53 16.46
C GLN A 382 36.11 23.67 16.10
N LEU A 383 35.63 24.75 15.46
CA LEU A 383 36.46 25.93 15.16
C LEU A 383 37.01 26.57 16.44
N TRP A 384 36.17 26.76 17.47
CA TRP A 384 36.61 27.26 18.77
C TRP A 384 37.64 26.35 19.44
N GLN A 385 37.40 25.03 19.44
CA GLN A 385 38.36 24.08 20.00
C GLN A 385 39.71 24.11 19.27
N ASN A 386 39.70 24.15 17.95
CA ASN A 386 40.93 24.23 17.15
C ASN A 386 41.68 25.55 17.44
N PHE A 387 40.96 26.66 17.55
CA PHE A 387 41.52 27.97 17.92
C PHE A 387 42.16 27.95 19.31
N GLU A 388 41.45 27.43 20.33
CA GLU A 388 41.95 27.37 21.71
C GLU A 388 43.20 26.50 21.85
N LEU A 389 43.24 25.36 21.14
CA LEU A 389 44.40 24.46 21.12
C LEU A 389 45.61 25.13 20.48
N ASP A 390 45.43 25.77 19.31
CA ASP A 390 46.52 26.47 18.63
C ASP A 390 47.00 27.69 19.43
N LEU A 391 46.10 28.43 20.07
CA LEU A 391 46.45 29.55 20.94
C LEU A 391 47.25 29.08 22.17
N LYS A 392 46.87 27.93 22.76
CA LYS A 392 47.60 27.33 23.87
C LYS A 392 48.99 26.87 23.45
N ASP A 393 49.11 26.20 22.30
CA ASP A 393 50.38 25.71 21.76
C ASP A 393 51.32 26.89 21.43
N GLN A 394 50.81 27.96 20.82
CA GLN A 394 51.57 29.19 20.53
C GLN A 394 52.03 29.92 21.80
N LYS A 395 51.19 29.96 22.86
CA LYS A 395 51.58 30.52 24.17
C LYS A 395 52.71 29.72 24.84
N LEU A 396 52.71 28.39 24.68
CA LEU A 396 53.76 27.52 25.20
C LEU A 396 55.07 27.67 24.42
N GLN A 397 55.00 27.84 23.09
CA GLN A 397 56.17 28.03 22.23
C GLN A 397 56.87 29.38 22.44
N ASN A 398 56.14 30.45 22.76
CA ASN A 398 56.71 31.80 22.95
C ASN A 398 57.30 32.07 24.34
N GLY A 399 57.31 31.08 25.25
CA GLY A 399 58.27 31.03 26.36
C GLY A 399 58.38 32.27 27.26
N HIS A 400 57.31 32.99 27.59
CA HIS A 400 57.25 33.88 28.76
C HIS A 400 55.79 34.29 29.09
N PRO A 401 55.19 33.81 30.19
CA PRO A 401 53.83 34.17 30.58
C PRO A 401 53.66 35.65 30.99
N ASP A 402 54.73 36.29 31.48
CA ASP A 402 54.63 37.56 32.22
C ASP A 402 54.95 38.83 31.41
N GLN A 403 55.59 38.72 30.23
CA GLN A 403 55.91 39.92 29.41
C GLN A 403 54.77 40.32 28.45
N LEU A 404 53.84 39.42 28.12
CA LEU A 404 52.71 39.72 27.22
C LEU A 404 51.53 40.38 27.93
N LEU A 405 51.52 40.41 29.26
CA LEU A 405 50.47 41.09 30.05
C LEU A 405 50.72 42.61 30.16
N ALA A 406 51.97 43.05 30.00
CA ALA A 406 52.34 44.46 30.13
C ALA A 406 52.00 45.32 28.89
N ASP A 407 51.90 44.72 27.70
CA ASP A 407 51.50 45.44 26.47
C ASP A 407 49.98 45.47 26.23
N THR A 408 49.19 44.75 27.05
CA THR A 408 47.72 44.64 26.90
C THR A 408 46.91 45.77 27.54
N GLU A 409 47.52 46.71 28.29
CA GLU A 409 46.77 47.82 28.91
C GLU A 409 46.45 48.97 27.93
N GLY A 410 47.03 48.98 26.72
CA GLY A 410 46.94 50.13 25.80
C GLY A 410 46.26 49.90 24.44
N GLN A 411 46.10 48.67 23.95
CA GLN A 411 45.57 48.43 22.59
C GLN A 411 44.09 48.02 22.63
N GLY A 412 43.22 49.01 22.38
CA GLY A 412 41.77 48.87 22.34
C GLY A 412 41.26 48.03 21.17
N ASP A 413 40.12 47.35 21.38
CA ASP A 413 39.28 46.55 20.45
C ASP A 413 39.97 45.61 19.44
N ALA A 414 41.29 45.57 19.41
CA ALA A 414 42.10 44.83 18.45
C ALA A 414 42.42 43.42 18.97
N LEU A 415 42.45 42.47 18.04
CA LEU A 415 42.98 41.14 18.30
C LEU A 415 44.49 41.27 18.55
N THR A 416 45.01 40.51 19.51
CA THR A 416 46.45 40.43 19.77
C THR A 416 47.16 39.81 18.56
N GLU A 417 48.43 40.14 18.35
CA GLU A 417 49.22 39.57 17.25
C GLU A 417 49.25 38.03 17.28
N LEU A 418 49.23 37.44 18.48
CA LEU A 418 49.13 36.00 18.69
C LEU A 418 47.80 35.42 18.19
N GLU A 419 46.67 36.08 18.48
CA GLU A 419 45.34 35.66 18.02
C GLU A 419 45.22 35.79 16.50
N ILE A 420 45.75 36.88 15.91
CA ILE A 420 45.78 37.08 14.45
C ILE A 420 46.61 35.97 13.80
N ARG A 421 47.79 35.67 14.35
CA ARG A 421 48.67 34.60 13.84
C ARG A 421 48.00 33.23 13.89
N VAL A 422 47.24 32.92 14.95
CA VAL A 422 46.47 31.67 15.05
C VAL A 422 45.35 31.62 14.00
N ILE A 423 44.64 32.74 13.78
CA ILE A 423 43.57 32.82 12.79
C ILE A 423 44.11 32.63 11.36
N GLU A 424 45.26 33.23 11.05
CA GLU A 424 45.85 33.19 9.71
C GLU A 424 46.62 31.89 9.44
N SER A 425 47.38 31.40 10.43
CA SER A 425 48.40 30.36 10.24
C SER A 425 48.41 29.26 11.29
N GLY A 426 47.39 29.17 12.15
CA GLY A 426 47.26 28.11 13.15
C GLY A 426 47.22 26.72 12.50
N PRO A 427 48.02 25.74 12.97
CA PRO A 427 48.14 24.43 12.33
C PRO A 427 46.85 23.59 12.39
N ARG A 428 45.91 23.89 13.31
CA ARG A 428 44.61 23.22 13.41
C ARG A 428 43.46 24.14 13.03
N PHE A 429 43.57 25.44 13.30
CA PHE A 429 42.55 26.42 12.97
C PHE A 429 42.54 26.77 11.48
N SER A 430 43.70 27.02 10.87
CA SER A 430 43.79 27.46 9.46
C SER A 430 43.29 26.40 8.46
N PRO A 431 43.63 25.09 8.59
CA PRO A 431 43.04 24.05 7.76
C PRO A 431 41.52 23.96 7.95
N ARG A 432 40.81 23.64 6.85
CA ARG A 432 39.35 23.43 6.88
C ARG A 432 39.01 22.18 7.68
N ILE A 433 37.87 22.23 8.37
CA ILE A 433 37.33 21.07 9.09
C ILE A 433 36.79 20.07 8.08
N LEU A 434 36.12 20.57 7.04
CA LEU A 434 35.62 19.75 5.95
C LEU A 434 36.63 19.69 4.81
N SER A 435 36.92 18.48 4.36
CA SER A 435 37.91 18.20 3.30
C SER A 435 37.42 18.63 1.92
N ILE A 436 36.10 18.80 1.76
CA ILE A 436 35.46 19.19 0.49
C ILE A 436 35.54 20.72 0.30
N PRO A 437 36.09 21.22 -0.83
CA PRO A 437 36.08 22.65 -1.14
C PRO A 437 34.65 23.16 -1.42
N PRO A 438 34.37 24.47 -1.21
CA PRO A 438 33.04 25.04 -1.41
C PRO A 438 32.68 25.20 -2.91
N VAL A 439 33.64 24.96 -3.80
CA VAL A 439 33.47 25.22 -5.22
C VAL A 439 32.62 24.12 -5.84
N ARG A 440 31.43 24.50 -6.27
CA ARG A 440 30.48 23.67 -6.99
C ARG A 440 30.30 24.25 -8.39
N ALA A 441 30.13 23.38 -9.39
CA ALA A 441 29.71 23.85 -10.72
C ALA A 441 28.34 24.53 -10.61
N GLU A 442 28.19 25.70 -11.24
CA GLU A 442 26.92 26.40 -11.28
C GLU A 442 25.91 25.58 -12.10
N THR A 443 24.78 25.26 -11.48
CA THR A 443 23.65 24.61 -12.13
C THR A 443 22.38 25.38 -11.80
N GLU A 444 21.44 25.42 -12.75
CA GLU A 444 20.10 25.89 -12.44
C GLU A 444 19.47 25.05 -11.31
N PRO A 445 18.69 25.68 -10.42
CA PRO A 445 18.10 24.98 -9.30
C PRO A 445 17.02 24.00 -9.78
N ALA A 446 17.19 22.71 -9.48
CA ALA A 446 16.14 21.72 -9.63
C ALA A 446 15.07 21.89 -8.54
N THR A 447 13.81 21.63 -8.86
CA THR A 447 12.68 21.81 -7.93
C THR A 447 12.56 20.63 -6.93
N GLU A 448 12.94 19.42 -7.38
CA GLU A 448 12.93 18.15 -6.64
C GLU A 448 11.64 17.96 -5.82
N LEU A 449 10.51 17.90 -6.54
CA LEU A 449 9.19 17.62 -6.00
C LEU A 449 8.70 16.25 -6.47
N PRO A 450 8.05 15.45 -5.61
CA PRO A 450 7.33 14.24 -6.02
C PRO A 450 6.33 14.54 -7.13
N LEU A 451 6.11 13.58 -8.04
CA LEU A 451 5.25 13.74 -9.21
C LEU A 451 3.82 14.16 -8.84
N GLU A 452 3.32 13.72 -7.68
CA GLU A 452 1.98 14.06 -7.18
C GLU A 452 1.84 15.56 -6.85
N LEU A 453 2.96 16.25 -6.58
CA LEU A 453 3.01 17.67 -6.19
C LEU A 453 3.53 18.58 -7.32
N THR A 454 4.01 18.01 -8.43
CA THR A 454 4.44 18.80 -9.60
C THR A 454 3.25 19.25 -10.42
N ILE A 455 3.31 20.48 -10.93
CA ILE A 455 2.33 21.07 -11.84
C ILE A 455 2.73 20.71 -13.26
N ASP A 456 1.82 20.08 -13.99
CA ASP A 456 2.03 19.63 -15.36
C ASP A 456 1.39 20.58 -16.37
N GLN A 457 1.94 20.64 -17.58
CA GLN A 457 1.37 21.49 -18.63
C GLN A 457 -0.06 21.06 -18.99
N ASP A 458 -0.33 19.75 -19.06
CA ASP A 458 -1.65 19.20 -19.35
C ASP A 458 -2.70 19.60 -18.28
N GLU A 459 -2.26 19.70 -17.02
CA GLU A 459 -3.11 20.13 -15.91
C GLU A 459 -3.46 21.62 -16.01
N LEU A 460 -2.47 22.46 -16.35
CA LEU A 460 -2.69 23.88 -16.62
C LEU A 460 -3.63 24.09 -17.81
N ASP A 461 -3.49 23.28 -18.86
CA ASP A 461 -4.36 23.33 -20.03
C ASP A 461 -5.80 22.90 -19.70
N GLU A 462 -6.00 21.88 -18.84
CA GLU A 462 -7.31 21.49 -18.33
C GLU A 462 -7.96 22.62 -17.52
N LEU A 463 -7.22 23.24 -16.59
CA LEU A 463 -7.71 24.37 -15.77
C LEU A 463 -8.10 25.57 -16.63
N ASN A 464 -7.28 25.90 -17.62
CA ASN A 464 -7.54 26.97 -18.58
C ASN A 464 -8.80 26.66 -19.41
N SER A 465 -8.99 25.42 -19.84
CA SER A 465 -10.18 25.00 -20.60
C SER A 465 -11.48 25.15 -19.82
N LEU A 466 -11.42 25.05 -18.48
CA LEU A 466 -12.55 25.21 -17.57
C LEU A 466 -12.71 26.66 -17.05
N GLY A 467 -11.82 27.57 -17.43
CA GLY A 467 -11.82 28.96 -16.99
C GLY A 467 -11.54 29.13 -15.49
N ILE A 468 -10.74 28.24 -14.91
CA ILE A 468 -10.26 28.30 -13.52
C ILE A 468 -8.96 29.11 -13.50
N SER A 469 -8.81 30.04 -12.56
CA SER A 469 -7.61 30.88 -12.45
C SER A 469 -6.44 30.07 -11.90
N THR A 470 -5.35 29.98 -12.67
CA THR A 470 -4.10 29.34 -12.25
C THR A 470 -3.17 30.31 -11.48
N ASN A 471 -3.58 31.56 -11.25
CA ASN A 471 -2.83 32.57 -10.49
C ASN A 471 -1.38 32.82 -10.98
N GLY A 472 -1.08 32.52 -12.25
CA GLY A 472 0.24 32.70 -12.83
C GLY A 472 1.23 31.56 -12.58
N GLU A 473 0.76 30.42 -12.08
CA GLU A 473 1.59 29.20 -11.96
C GLU A 473 2.02 28.70 -13.36
N SER A 474 3.23 28.15 -13.43
CA SER A 474 3.81 27.54 -14.64
C SER A 474 4.18 26.09 -14.40
N ALA A 475 4.27 25.29 -15.46
CA ALA A 475 4.70 23.90 -15.36
C ALA A 475 6.08 23.78 -14.69
N ASP A 476 6.23 22.82 -13.78
CA ASP A 476 7.50 22.61 -13.08
C ASP A 476 8.52 21.90 -13.98
N ASP A 477 9.79 22.26 -13.83
CA ASP A 477 10.87 21.46 -14.37
C ASP A 477 11.01 20.14 -13.61
N LYS A 478 10.87 19.03 -14.35
CA LYS A 478 10.98 17.67 -13.82
C LYS A 478 12.41 17.12 -13.86
N SER A 479 13.39 17.89 -14.37
CA SER A 479 14.78 17.46 -14.38
C SER A 479 15.39 17.39 -12.99
N TRP A 480 16.42 16.56 -12.84
CA TRP A 480 17.19 16.42 -11.61
C TRP A 480 18.69 16.56 -11.89
N VAL A 481 19.44 16.96 -10.87
CA VAL A 481 20.87 17.26 -10.99
C VAL A 481 21.70 16.29 -10.16
N PHE A 482 22.70 15.69 -10.79
CA PHE A 482 23.70 14.84 -10.16
C PHE A 482 25.07 15.52 -10.14
N GLN A 483 25.70 15.60 -8.97
CA GLN A 483 27.06 16.10 -8.81
C GLN A 483 27.71 15.60 -7.52
N CYS A 484 28.74 14.76 -7.64
CA CYS A 484 29.36 14.10 -6.49
C CYS A 484 30.76 14.69 -6.15
N PRO A 485 31.04 14.99 -4.87
CA PRO A 485 32.38 15.42 -4.43
C PRO A 485 33.48 14.36 -4.63
N GLY A 486 33.12 13.08 -4.60
CA GLY A 486 34.07 11.97 -4.81
C GLY A 486 34.49 11.80 -6.27
N GLU A 487 33.79 12.45 -7.20
CA GLU A 487 34.05 12.40 -8.64
C GLU A 487 34.20 13.81 -9.23
N PRO A 488 35.21 14.59 -8.82
CA PRO A 488 35.33 16.00 -9.22
C PRO A 488 35.60 16.20 -10.72
N LEU A 489 36.05 15.16 -11.42
CA LEU A 489 36.24 15.17 -12.89
C LEU A 489 34.91 15.04 -13.64
N LEU A 490 33.87 14.53 -12.99
CA LEU A 490 32.53 14.47 -13.54
C LEU A 490 31.85 15.82 -13.32
N GLY A 491 31.56 16.52 -14.42
CA GLY A 491 30.77 17.75 -14.39
C GLY A 491 29.37 17.51 -13.81
N ALA A 492 28.66 18.58 -13.46
CA ALA A 492 27.27 18.43 -13.03
C ALA A 492 26.41 17.91 -14.20
N LEU A 493 25.67 16.84 -13.96
CA LEU A 493 24.79 16.22 -14.94
C LEU A 493 23.35 16.63 -14.63
N ARG A 494 22.63 17.15 -15.63
CA ARG A 494 21.19 17.40 -15.57
C ARG A 494 20.49 16.34 -16.38
N ILE A 495 19.54 15.66 -15.78
CA ILE A 495 18.85 14.51 -16.38
C ILE A 495 17.36 14.79 -16.37
N SER A 496 16.76 14.75 -17.55
CA SER A 496 15.34 15.01 -17.80
C SER A 496 14.58 13.76 -18.27
N SER A 497 15.30 12.76 -18.78
CA SER A 497 14.72 11.55 -19.36
C SER A 497 15.48 10.28 -18.99
N LEU A 498 14.85 9.12 -19.20
CA LEU A 498 15.47 7.82 -19.01
C LEU A 498 16.69 7.61 -19.92
N GLU A 499 16.62 8.08 -21.18
CA GLU A 499 17.70 7.95 -22.15
C GLU A 499 18.96 8.71 -21.69
N GLU A 500 18.79 9.91 -21.11
CA GLU A 500 19.88 10.68 -20.53
C GLU A 500 20.46 10.01 -19.28
N GLU A 501 19.61 9.41 -18.44
CA GLU A 501 20.05 8.63 -17.27
C GLU A 501 20.90 7.41 -17.70
N GLU A 502 20.43 6.66 -18.69
CA GLU A 502 21.12 5.49 -19.22
C GLU A 502 22.43 5.87 -19.92
N ALA A 503 22.43 6.92 -20.73
CA ALA A 503 23.62 7.43 -21.39
C ALA A 503 24.67 7.89 -20.38
N ALA A 504 24.28 8.65 -19.35
CA ALA A 504 25.15 9.08 -18.27
C ALA A 504 25.73 7.90 -17.47
N SER A 505 24.91 6.89 -17.20
CA SER A 505 25.33 5.67 -16.50
C SER A 505 26.32 4.84 -17.32
N GLN A 506 26.08 4.68 -18.62
CA GLN A 506 26.97 3.94 -19.52
C GLN A 506 28.30 4.65 -19.76
N ALA A 507 28.28 5.98 -19.94
CA ALA A 507 29.49 6.77 -20.15
C ALA A 507 30.43 6.78 -18.94
N ASN A 508 29.88 6.63 -17.72
CA ASN A 508 30.61 6.77 -16.47
C ASN A 508 30.53 5.50 -15.61
N HIS A 509 30.91 4.35 -16.18
CA HIS A 509 31.12 3.07 -15.46
C HIS A 509 29.96 2.62 -14.55
N ASN A 510 28.71 2.72 -15.01
CA ASN A 510 27.50 2.47 -14.24
C ASN A 510 27.34 3.42 -13.06
N LEU A 511 27.47 4.72 -13.34
CA LEU A 511 27.42 5.82 -12.37
C LEU A 511 26.32 5.67 -11.32
N PHE A 512 25.13 5.26 -11.73
CA PHE A 512 23.97 5.19 -10.83
C PHE A 512 23.69 3.79 -10.26
N ALA A 513 24.58 2.81 -10.50
CA ALA A 513 24.47 1.49 -9.88
C ALA A 513 24.75 1.50 -8.37
N THR A 514 25.49 2.50 -7.88
CA THR A 514 25.69 2.74 -6.45
C THR A 514 24.56 3.59 -5.86
N PRO A 515 24.21 3.42 -4.57
CA PRO A 515 23.18 4.24 -3.92
C PRO A 515 23.52 5.74 -3.97
N ILE A 516 22.52 6.55 -4.34
CA ILE A 516 22.58 8.00 -4.36
C ILE A 516 21.69 8.61 -3.27
N VAL A 517 22.00 9.82 -2.85
CA VAL A 517 21.26 10.61 -1.86
C VAL A 517 21.08 12.04 -2.35
N CYS A 518 19.92 12.64 -2.09
CA CYS A 518 19.64 14.03 -2.43
C CYS A 518 19.93 14.95 -1.25
N CYS A 519 20.67 16.03 -1.49
CA CYS A 519 20.83 17.13 -0.53
C CYS A 519 19.54 17.93 -0.44
N ASP A 520 18.91 18.00 0.74
CA ASP A 520 17.67 18.73 0.95
C ASP A 520 17.84 20.26 0.95
N ALA A 521 19.08 20.74 1.02
CA ALA A 521 19.39 22.17 1.00
C ALA A 521 19.62 22.71 -0.43
N CYS A 522 20.30 21.96 -1.29
CA CYS A 522 20.65 22.38 -2.65
C CYS A 522 20.03 21.52 -3.75
N LEU A 523 19.23 20.51 -3.38
CA LEU A 523 18.40 19.69 -4.28
C LEU A 523 19.23 18.98 -5.33
N THR A 524 20.34 18.38 -4.89
CA THR A 524 21.34 17.74 -5.77
C THR A 524 21.69 16.37 -5.27
N TRP A 525 21.73 15.43 -6.21
CA TRP A 525 22.02 14.04 -5.97
C TRP A 525 23.51 13.74 -5.99
N GLN A 526 23.95 12.90 -5.06
CA GLN A 526 25.36 12.51 -4.89
C GLN A 526 25.44 11.03 -4.52
N HIS A 527 26.56 10.37 -4.81
CA HIS A 527 26.80 9.01 -4.29
C HIS A 527 26.88 9.00 -2.77
N TRP A 528 26.18 8.05 -2.16
CA TRP A 528 26.17 7.86 -0.72
C TRP A 528 27.56 7.47 -0.17
N ASP A 529 28.27 6.60 -0.87
CA ASP A 529 29.58 6.09 -0.42
C ASP A 529 30.64 7.21 -0.38
N CYS A 530 30.62 8.12 -1.36
CA CYS A 530 31.50 9.28 -1.41
C CYS A 530 31.23 10.26 -0.25
N VAL A 531 29.99 10.34 0.21
CA VAL A 531 29.57 11.16 1.36
C VAL A 531 29.99 10.55 2.70
N GLN A 532 30.03 9.22 2.81
CA GLN A 532 30.49 8.54 4.03
C GLN A 532 31.99 8.70 4.23
N ASN A 533 32.76 8.60 3.15
CA ASN A 533 34.21 8.72 3.19
C ASN A 533 34.68 10.16 3.37
N SER A 534 33.83 11.16 3.07
CA SER A 534 34.29 12.53 2.96
C SER A 534 34.55 13.22 4.29
N ASP A 535 33.75 13.04 5.36
CA ASP A 535 34.04 13.65 6.69
C ASP A 535 33.13 13.08 7.81
N SER A 536 33.71 12.43 8.84
CA SER A 536 32.96 11.82 9.96
C SER A 536 32.22 12.82 10.86
N VAL A 537 32.58 14.11 10.79
CA VAL A 537 32.06 15.19 11.65
C VAL A 537 30.58 15.49 11.36
N LEU A 538 30.11 15.22 10.14
CA LEU A 538 28.73 15.48 9.72
C LEU A 538 27.76 14.36 10.12
N HIS A 539 28.28 13.16 10.43
CA HIS A 539 27.50 11.94 10.59
C HIS A 539 27.41 11.52 12.07
N THR A 540 26.67 12.30 12.85
CA THR A 540 26.35 11.95 14.24
C THR A 540 25.27 10.86 14.28
N THR A 541 25.69 9.59 14.27
CA THR A 541 24.93 8.41 14.75
C THR A 541 23.41 8.39 14.46
N ALA A 542 22.99 8.48 13.18
CA ALA A 542 21.59 8.28 12.80
C ALA A 542 21.46 7.32 11.61
N ARG A 543 20.72 6.23 11.83
CA ARG A 543 20.28 5.24 10.84
C ARG A 543 19.11 5.84 10.05
N ASN A 544 19.15 5.76 8.71
CA ASN A 544 18.07 6.06 7.74
C ASN A 544 18.11 7.44 7.05
N TYR A 545 19.14 7.69 6.25
CA TYR A 545 19.03 8.64 5.13
C TYR A 545 18.30 7.97 3.97
N ALA A 546 17.44 8.73 3.27
CA ALA A 546 16.68 8.22 2.13
C ALA A 546 17.60 8.09 0.90
N THR A 547 18.30 6.96 0.81
CA THR A 547 19.11 6.60 -0.35
C THR A 547 18.26 5.91 -1.41
N VAL A 548 18.61 6.12 -2.67
CA VAL A 548 17.93 5.54 -3.84
C VAL A 548 18.98 4.84 -4.68
N GLN A 549 18.68 3.65 -5.21
CA GLN A 549 19.54 2.97 -6.17
C GLN A 549 18.84 2.98 -7.53
N LEU A 550 19.51 3.54 -8.54
CA LEU A 550 19.01 3.54 -9.92
C LEU A 550 19.73 2.43 -10.70
N GLY A 551 19.42 2.24 -11.97
CA GLY A 551 20.25 1.37 -12.81
C GLY A 551 20.06 -0.14 -12.65
N ASN A 552 19.04 -0.63 -11.92
CA ASN A 552 18.72 -2.07 -11.83
C ASN A 552 18.13 -2.67 -13.13
N TYR A 553 18.43 -2.08 -14.29
CA TYR A 553 18.01 -2.54 -15.61
C TYR A 553 18.75 -3.83 -16.05
N ALA A 554 19.93 -4.10 -15.48
CA ALA A 554 20.76 -5.27 -15.82
C ALA A 554 20.57 -6.49 -14.90
N SER A 555 19.99 -6.33 -13.72
CA SER A 555 19.73 -7.42 -12.76
C SER A 555 18.58 -8.35 -13.20
N SER A 556 17.86 -7.98 -14.26
CA SER A 556 16.87 -8.82 -14.95
C SER A 556 17.47 -9.67 -16.10
N ARG A 557 18.80 -9.73 -16.25
CA ARG A 557 19.43 -10.51 -17.35
C ARG A 557 19.48 -12.03 -17.14
N ARG A 558 18.83 -12.57 -16.10
CA ARG A 558 18.51 -14.02 -15.99
C ARG A 558 17.05 -14.38 -16.29
N ALA A 559 16.24 -13.43 -16.76
CA ALA A 559 14.93 -13.73 -17.34
C ALA A 559 15.05 -13.77 -18.87
N SER A 560 15.44 -14.92 -19.41
CA SER A 560 15.25 -15.22 -20.84
C SER A 560 13.76 -15.36 -21.11
N ARG A 561 13.11 -14.25 -21.44
CA ARG A 561 11.83 -14.18 -22.16
C ARG A 561 11.75 -12.78 -22.75
N LYS A 562 11.55 -12.71 -24.07
CA LYS A 562 11.33 -11.48 -24.83
C LYS A 562 10.23 -10.64 -24.16
N HIS A 563 10.64 -9.67 -23.36
CA HIS A 563 9.81 -8.51 -23.06
C HIS A 563 9.83 -7.66 -24.33
N GLN A 564 8.65 -7.40 -24.91
CA GLN A 564 8.47 -6.17 -25.67
C GLN A 564 8.63 -4.99 -24.69
N PRO A 565 9.21 -3.87 -25.11
CA PRO A 565 9.27 -2.68 -24.28
C PRO A 565 7.84 -2.12 -24.20
N GLU A 566 7.12 -2.46 -23.13
CA GLU A 566 6.05 -1.59 -22.65
C GLU A 566 6.74 -0.31 -22.18
N GLU A 567 6.22 0.86 -22.57
CA GLU A 567 6.71 2.17 -22.14
C GLU A 567 6.78 2.18 -20.60
N GLN A 568 7.98 1.96 -20.07
CA GLN A 568 8.22 2.09 -18.64
C GLN A 568 8.15 3.58 -18.33
N GLU A 569 7.06 4.00 -17.71
CA GLU A 569 6.90 5.35 -17.19
C GLU A 569 8.14 5.69 -16.33
N TYR A 570 8.90 6.67 -16.78
CA TYR A 570 10.19 7.04 -16.18
C TYR A 570 9.96 7.56 -14.75
N ARG A 571 10.41 6.81 -13.75
CA ARG A 571 10.36 7.23 -12.34
C ARG A 571 11.67 7.89 -11.94
N ARG A 572 11.61 9.19 -11.63
CA ARG A 572 12.76 9.98 -11.21
C ARG A 572 13.25 9.52 -9.83
N PRO A 573 14.47 9.89 -9.43
CA PRO A 573 15.01 9.49 -8.14
C PRO A 573 14.17 9.99 -6.94
N ILE A 574 13.60 11.20 -7.03
CA ILE A 574 12.74 11.77 -5.98
C ILE A 574 11.48 10.94 -5.74
N ASP A 575 10.92 10.34 -6.79
CA ASP A 575 9.69 9.52 -6.72
C ASP A 575 9.97 8.12 -6.10
N LYS A 576 11.25 7.72 -6.03
CA LYS A 576 11.71 6.48 -5.37
C LYS A 576 12.18 6.72 -3.93
N ARG A 577 12.27 7.98 -3.50
CA ARG A 577 12.80 8.40 -2.21
C ARG A 577 11.78 8.16 -1.10
N VAL A 578 12.22 7.65 0.03
CA VAL A 578 11.40 7.56 1.26
C VAL A 578 10.92 8.98 1.66
N PRO A 579 9.66 9.17 2.08
CA PRO A 579 9.14 10.48 2.45
C PRO A 579 10.01 11.24 3.46
N LEU A 580 10.04 12.58 3.35
CA LEU A 580 10.83 13.46 4.22
C LEU A 580 10.45 13.38 5.71
N THR A 581 9.21 12.97 6.01
CA THR A 581 8.72 12.78 7.38
C THR A 581 9.28 11.53 8.05
N GLU A 582 9.70 10.54 7.27
CA GLU A 582 10.19 9.24 7.74
C GLU A 582 11.72 9.13 7.68
N SER A 583 12.39 10.09 7.04
CA SER A 583 13.84 10.11 6.84
C SER A 583 14.50 11.34 7.46
N THR A 584 15.79 11.23 7.78
CA THR A 584 16.55 12.39 8.28
C THR A 584 16.97 13.27 7.10
N PRO A 585 16.78 14.61 7.16
CA PRO A 585 17.20 15.50 6.08
C PRO A 585 18.72 15.44 5.90
N PHE A 586 19.16 15.34 4.65
CA PHE A 586 20.57 15.26 4.28
C PHE A 586 21.08 16.62 3.80
N ILE A 587 22.25 17.04 4.29
CA ILE A 587 22.94 18.25 3.83
C ILE A 587 24.32 17.81 3.34
N CYS A 588 24.61 18.06 2.07
CA CYS A 588 25.86 17.62 1.44
C CYS A 588 27.09 18.39 1.92
N GLY A 589 28.27 17.83 1.65
CA GLY A 589 29.56 18.42 2.01
C GLY A 589 29.79 19.82 1.41
N TYR A 590 29.30 20.10 0.20
CA TYR A 590 29.37 21.44 -0.39
C TYR A 590 28.62 22.47 0.46
N CYS A 591 27.35 22.19 0.77
CA CYS A 591 26.54 23.08 1.61
C CYS A 591 27.15 23.22 3.01
N ALA A 592 27.68 22.14 3.59
CA ALA A 592 28.35 22.21 4.88
C ALA A 592 29.65 23.04 4.85
N SER A 593 30.42 22.96 3.76
CA SER A 593 31.63 23.77 3.51
C SER A 593 31.31 25.26 3.32
N ASP A 594 30.18 25.59 2.70
CA ASP A 594 29.71 26.97 2.62
C ASP A 594 29.34 27.52 4.00
N LEU A 595 28.75 26.68 4.85
CA LEU A 595 28.48 27.04 6.25
C LEU A 595 29.79 27.28 7.01
N GLU A 596 30.79 26.40 6.86
CA GLU A 596 32.11 26.59 7.48
C GLU A 596 32.75 27.90 7.05
N THR A 597 32.71 28.24 5.76
CA THR A 597 33.27 29.49 5.22
C THR A 597 32.61 30.70 5.87
N LYS A 598 31.27 30.70 5.98
CA LYS A 598 30.51 31.77 6.64
C LYS A 598 30.89 31.88 8.12
N LEU A 599 31.03 30.77 8.83
CA LEU A 599 31.43 30.74 10.23
C LEU A 599 32.85 31.31 10.42
N ARG A 600 33.82 30.89 9.60
CA ARG A 600 35.20 31.40 9.67
C ARG A 600 35.28 32.92 9.46
N LEU A 601 34.50 33.46 8.51
CA LEU A 601 34.39 34.91 8.30
C LEU A 601 33.79 35.64 9.51
N GLN A 602 32.91 34.99 10.27
CA GLN A 602 32.28 35.52 11.48
C GLN A 602 33.15 35.36 12.74
N PHE A 603 34.14 34.47 12.72
CA PHE A 603 34.98 34.13 13.88
C PHE A 603 35.74 35.33 14.46
N ALA A 604 36.52 36.04 13.63
CA ALA A 604 37.29 37.19 14.10
C ALA A 604 36.40 38.34 14.64
N PRO A 605 35.30 38.74 13.98
CA PRO A 605 34.32 39.67 14.54
C PRO A 605 33.74 39.22 15.89
N GLU A 606 33.36 37.95 16.03
CA GLU A 606 32.75 37.43 17.26
C GLU A 606 33.75 37.36 18.42
N LEU A 607 35.01 36.98 18.14
CA LEU A 607 36.08 37.01 19.12
C LEU A 607 36.32 38.44 19.66
N ARG A 608 36.30 39.46 18.79
CA ARG A 608 36.38 40.87 19.23
C ARG A 608 35.21 41.25 20.12
N ALA A 609 33.99 40.88 19.74
CA ALA A 609 32.78 41.17 20.51
C ALA A 609 32.82 40.51 21.91
N ILE A 610 33.26 39.25 22.00
CA ILE A 610 33.44 38.54 23.28
C ILE A 610 34.45 39.27 24.17
N LYS A 611 35.59 39.73 23.61
CA LYS A 611 36.58 40.49 24.37
C LYS A 611 36.04 41.83 24.85
N GLN A 612 35.32 42.55 24.00
CA GLN A 612 34.68 43.81 24.37
C GLN A 612 33.65 43.63 25.50
N SER A 613 32.83 42.57 25.43
CA SER A 613 31.86 42.25 26.48
C SER A 613 32.53 41.83 27.79
N ALA A 614 33.57 40.99 27.74
CA ALA A 614 34.33 40.58 28.92
C ALA A 614 34.99 41.79 29.61
N ARG A 615 35.48 42.76 28.82
CA ARG A 615 36.01 44.02 29.33
C ARG A 615 34.94 44.87 29.99
N GLN A 616 33.80 45.10 29.34
CA GLN A 616 32.69 45.84 29.93
C GLN A 616 32.24 45.22 31.26
N GLN A 617 32.17 43.89 31.34
CA GLN A 617 31.88 43.17 32.58
C GLN A 617 32.98 43.35 33.63
N ALA A 618 34.26 43.38 33.24
CA ALA A 618 35.37 43.63 34.16
C ALA A 618 35.38 45.08 34.68
N GLU A 619 35.13 46.06 33.81
CA GLU A 619 34.98 47.47 34.15
C GLU A 619 33.77 47.68 35.08
N GLU A 620 32.64 47.04 34.82
CA GLU A 620 31.46 47.07 35.68
C GLU A 620 31.75 46.42 37.05
N ARG A 621 32.42 45.26 37.08
CA ARG A 621 32.87 44.63 38.33
C ARG A 621 33.83 45.51 39.12
N ASN A 622 34.76 46.19 38.45
CA ASN A 622 35.69 47.12 39.09
C ASN A 622 34.96 48.36 39.61
N ARG A 623 34.01 48.91 38.86
CA ARG A 623 33.15 50.01 39.30
C ARG A 623 32.31 49.63 40.51
N LEU A 624 31.71 48.43 40.51
CA LEU A 624 30.97 47.88 41.66
C LEU A 624 31.88 47.63 42.87
N LYS A 625 33.13 47.20 42.65
CA LYS A 625 34.13 47.04 43.72
C LYS A 625 34.52 48.40 44.31
N GLN A 626 34.79 49.41 43.48
CA GLN A 626 35.07 50.78 43.91
C GLN A 626 33.90 51.37 44.71
N LEU A 627 32.67 51.23 44.24
CA LEU A 627 31.47 51.69 44.96
C LEU A 627 31.29 50.96 46.30
N ARG A 628 31.61 49.66 46.38
CA ARG A 628 31.61 48.92 47.66
C ARG A 628 32.71 49.40 48.61
N ASP A 629 33.90 49.66 48.11
CA ASP A 629 35.03 50.14 48.90
C ASP A 629 34.79 51.59 49.39
N GLU A 630 34.18 52.45 48.56
CA GLU A 630 33.72 53.79 48.95
C GLU A 630 32.59 53.73 49.98
N LYS A 631 31.60 52.86 49.82
CA LYS A 631 30.52 52.67 50.80
C LYS A 631 31.05 52.15 52.14
N LYS A 632 32.04 51.25 52.13
CA LYS A 632 32.75 50.82 53.34
C LYS A 632 33.52 51.96 54.00
N ARG A 633 34.18 52.83 53.21
CA ARG A 633 34.85 54.03 53.75
C ARG A 633 33.86 55.02 54.36
N GLN A 634 32.70 55.23 53.72
CA GLN A 634 31.64 56.10 54.25
C GLN A 634 31.02 55.54 55.53
N GLN A 635 30.77 54.23 55.61
CA GLN A 635 30.33 53.58 56.85
C GLN A 635 31.39 53.69 57.95
N ALA A 636 32.66 53.44 57.66
CA ALA A 636 33.74 53.61 58.64
C ALA A 636 33.87 55.06 59.14
N LEU A 637 33.68 56.05 58.26
CA LEU A 637 33.63 57.47 58.63
C LEU A 637 32.38 57.80 59.47
N GLN A 638 31.23 57.20 59.16
CA GLN A 638 29.99 57.38 59.92
C GLN A 638 30.04 56.70 61.29
N ASP A 639 30.68 55.54 61.40
CA ASP A 639 30.97 54.83 62.66
C ASP A 639 32.00 55.59 63.51
N GLN A 640 32.97 56.27 62.88
CA GLN A 640 33.88 57.17 63.59
C GLN A 640 33.19 58.46 64.06
N LEU A 641 32.27 59.01 63.27
CA LEU A 641 31.48 60.19 63.66
C LEU A 641 30.49 59.89 64.80
N SER A 642 29.87 58.70 64.79
CA SER A 642 29.01 58.24 65.90
C SER A 642 29.78 57.84 67.16
N ALA A 643 31.07 57.47 67.03
CA ALA A 643 31.97 57.29 68.18
C ALA A 643 32.51 58.61 68.77
N ILE A 644 32.54 59.70 68.00
CA ILE A 644 33.02 61.02 68.43
C ILE A 644 31.89 61.88 69.04
N ASN A 645 30.62 61.58 68.76
CA ASN A 645 29.46 62.15 69.44
C ASN A 645 28.66 61.07 70.18
N PRO A 646 29.03 60.71 71.42
CA PRO A 646 28.05 60.13 72.34
C PRO A 646 27.09 61.25 72.73
N ASP A 647 25.95 61.35 72.05
CA ASP A 647 24.91 62.27 72.51
C ASP A 647 24.51 61.89 73.95
N PRO A 648 24.50 62.87 74.88
CA PRO A 648 24.34 62.61 76.29
C PRO A 648 22.88 62.34 76.63
N VAL A 649 22.72 61.45 77.60
CA VAL A 649 21.48 61.17 78.32
C VAL A 649 20.76 62.46 78.77
N GLN A 650 19.53 62.64 78.31
CA GLN A 650 18.41 63.31 79.00
C GLN A 650 17.17 62.42 78.74
N LYS A 651 16.60 61.62 79.66
CA LYS A 651 15.86 61.98 80.88
C LYS A 651 15.12 63.31 80.67
N THR A 652 13.81 63.40 80.46
CA THR A 652 12.66 62.76 81.12
C THR A 652 11.38 63.15 80.37
N ASN A 653 10.39 62.27 80.29
CA ASN A 653 8.97 62.58 80.52
C ASN A 653 8.19 61.25 80.64
N GLU A 654 8.00 60.82 81.88
CA GLU A 654 6.88 59.98 82.30
C GLU A 654 5.59 60.84 82.36
N PRO A 655 4.40 60.31 82.73
CA PRO A 655 3.71 59.06 82.38
C PRO A 655 2.26 59.37 81.91
N PHE A 656 1.35 58.37 82.00
CA PHE A 656 -0.10 58.36 81.75
C PHE A 656 -0.52 58.07 80.29
N GLY A 657 -1.42 57.13 79.98
CA GLY A 657 -2.37 56.37 80.78
C GLY A 657 -3.80 56.60 80.27
N PHE A 658 -4.50 55.51 79.91
CA PHE A 658 -5.92 55.39 79.54
C PHE A 658 -6.32 56.00 78.19
N THR A 659 -7.13 55.36 77.33
CA THR A 659 -8.20 54.35 77.50
C THR A 659 -8.24 53.38 76.32
#